data_AF-A0A7C7S772-F1
#
_entry.id   AF-A0A7C7S772-F1
#
_cell.length_a   1.000
_cell.length_b   1.000
_cell.length_c   1.000
_cell.angle_alpha   90.00
_cell.angle_beta   90.00
_cell.angle_gamma   90.00
#
_symmetry.space_group_name_H-M   'P 1'
#
loop_
_entity.id
_entity.type
_entity.pdbx_description
1 polymer ?
#
loop_
_entity_poly.entity_id
_entity_poly.type
_entity_poly.pdbx_seq_one_letter_code
_entity_poly.pdbx_strand_id
1 'polypeptide(L)'
;AEAAIKLLYDERKAPPEAIVVANDSLAIETLAELQARGISTPHDVIVTGFDNIERSRYANPPLTTASQPLQEQAYQALDLVLAAINGKTSPPKTTLSPNLIVRESCGCYQENLIRAAAPITILKPDANSIAECRGDILEHMRKDSGLEDTGLLNDFLDAFTTALEKGESRLYLDRFSQILKESSAQNEDISKWQSAISAFRQHVLAFLSGKPELPLAENLIQQSRVMTAEVFRRVQENHILKIRRQQIAFRNLVQAINLATTTEALFEVVVRELPNLMIPEVTISLYPDQNPETDTFTLAAARTSDGEAQLPPGGLPYSSDLLLPPGFLSKDRRFARIIKPLLSSGKQFGFITFDAGSPDESIYDALTEQISSGLQSTAMVQQIEQHSIQLQTASEVAHAASTILDPKELIHKIVNLIHERFDLYYVGLFLTDRERKWAVLRAGTGKPGREMLAKNWRLEIGGASMIGNCVATGKPDIQLDVEKAPIHLRNPHLPATKSELALPLISRGEILGALTIQSTLPQAFSPEDIAVLQAMADQIAVALSNARLFEQTQNALLETEALFNISQLASSTVGVDFALPQILELVLNTTRIDAGLFSIANPKTGELELSAAKLPDPLHDALLTQGLKGSLCELVYTRQAPIIIYNLHTDSPIDATGLIEQGFQSYQGVPIENKGVMLGTFCTFSKRTILPEDATVHLLRAVGQQVGFAIENSRLLQETQAALAEMEATQRRYQIQAWSTYNQRRNSSGYRKTTDGLEPLKRRPLPTVQDAVQKRKPVLTNEN
;
A
#
# COMPACT_ATOMS: atom_id res chain seq x y z
N ALA A 1 40.95 14.45 26.07
CA ALA A 1 42.12 14.62 26.95
C ALA A 1 43.46 14.55 26.20
N GLU A 2 43.62 13.57 25.30
CA GLU A 2 44.85 13.29 24.53
C GLU A 2 45.54 14.52 23.93
N ALA A 3 44.82 15.35 23.17
CA ALA A 3 45.37 16.56 22.55
C ALA A 3 45.96 17.55 23.57
N ALA A 4 45.35 17.68 24.76
CA ALA A 4 45.83 18.58 25.79
C ALA A 4 47.09 18.05 26.48
N ILE A 5 47.15 16.75 26.77
CA ILE A 5 48.35 16.12 27.35
C ILE A 5 49.50 16.17 26.34
N LYS A 6 49.24 15.88 25.06
CA LYS A 6 50.22 16.01 23.98
C LYS A 6 50.80 17.42 23.89
N LEU A 7 49.93 18.44 23.93
CA LEU A 7 50.36 19.82 23.93
C LEU A 7 51.25 20.15 25.14
N LEU A 8 50.88 19.72 26.35
CA LEU A 8 51.60 20.05 27.58
C LEU A 8 52.96 19.34 27.71
N TYR A 9 52.98 18.03 27.46
CA TYR A 9 54.15 17.18 27.69
C TYR A 9 55.05 17.08 26.46
N ASP A 10 54.49 16.99 25.25
CA ASP A 10 55.27 16.68 24.04
C ASP A 10 55.68 17.96 23.29
N GLU A 11 54.73 18.87 23.09
CA GLU A 11 54.95 20.10 22.31
C GLU A 11 55.56 21.23 23.16
N ARG A 12 54.95 21.53 24.31
CA ARG A 12 55.41 22.60 25.21
C ARG A 12 56.49 22.16 26.19
N LYS A 13 56.61 20.85 26.44
CA LYS A 13 57.57 20.26 27.40
C LYS A 13 57.55 20.94 28.77
N ALA A 14 56.36 21.31 29.24
CA ALA A 14 56.14 22.02 30.50
C ALA A 14 55.18 21.20 31.38
N PRO A 15 55.67 20.13 32.04
CA PRO A 15 54.82 19.26 32.86
C PRO A 15 54.29 20.04 34.07
N PRO A 16 52.96 20.11 34.27
CA PRO A 16 52.38 20.82 35.42
C PRO A 16 52.47 19.97 36.69
N GLU A 17 52.51 20.62 37.85
CA GLU A 17 52.40 19.94 39.16
C GLU A 17 50.97 19.44 39.42
N ALA A 18 49.97 20.13 38.85
CA ALA A 18 48.56 19.77 38.95
C ALA A 18 47.78 20.11 37.67
N ILE A 19 46.85 19.24 37.32
CA ILE A 19 45.89 19.42 36.23
C ILE A 19 44.49 19.47 36.83
N VAL A 20 43.85 20.63 36.73
CA VAL A 20 42.46 20.83 37.13
C VAL A 20 41.58 20.70 35.90
N VAL A 21 40.69 19.72 35.91
CA VAL A 21 39.89 19.37 34.74
C VAL A 21 38.44 19.80 34.95
N ALA A 22 37.85 20.34 33.87
CA ALA A 22 36.54 20.98 33.91
C ALA A 22 35.37 20.03 34.26
N ASN A 23 35.53 18.73 34.04
CA ASN A 23 34.58 17.71 34.47
C ASN A 23 35.27 16.37 34.73
N ASP A 24 34.62 15.50 35.48
CA ASP A 24 35.16 14.20 35.87
C ASP A 24 35.39 13.25 34.69
N SER A 25 34.56 13.31 33.64
CA SER A 25 34.71 12.43 32.48
C SER A 25 36.04 12.68 31.76
N LEU A 26 36.35 13.94 31.48
CA LEU A 26 37.63 14.37 30.91
C LEU A 26 38.78 14.09 31.87
N ALA A 27 38.57 14.24 33.18
CA ALA A 27 39.61 13.98 34.17
C ALA A 27 40.02 12.51 34.17
N ILE A 28 39.05 11.60 34.05
CA ILE A 28 39.32 10.16 33.99
C ILE A 28 40.03 9.78 32.69
N GLU A 29 39.66 10.38 31.56
CA GLU A 29 40.44 10.21 30.32
C GLU A 29 41.86 10.77 30.45
N THR A 30 42.03 11.87 31.18
CA THR A 30 43.34 12.46 31.46
C THR A 30 44.20 11.51 32.29
N LEU A 31 43.63 10.87 33.32
CA LEU A 31 44.30 9.83 34.10
C LEU A 31 44.75 8.67 33.21
N ALA A 32 43.88 8.18 32.32
CA ALA A 32 44.20 7.07 31.42
C ALA A 32 45.34 7.43 30.45
N GLU A 33 45.33 8.64 29.89
CA GLU A 33 46.35 9.13 28.98
C GLU A 33 47.72 9.31 29.67
N LEU A 34 47.73 9.87 30.88
CA LEU A 34 48.96 10.00 31.68
C LEU A 34 49.54 8.61 32.00
N GLN A 35 48.68 7.67 32.40
CA GLN A 35 49.08 6.31 32.70
C GLN A 35 49.65 5.59 31.47
N ALA A 36 49.05 5.78 30.28
CA ALA A 36 49.55 5.21 29.03
C ALA A 36 50.96 5.71 28.67
N ARG A 37 51.34 6.90 29.14
CA ARG A 37 52.67 7.50 28.98
C ARG A 37 53.63 7.18 30.11
N GLY A 38 53.22 6.34 31.07
CA GLY A 38 53.99 5.98 32.26
C GLY A 38 54.09 7.10 33.30
N ILE A 39 53.26 8.14 33.21
CA ILE A 39 53.20 9.25 34.18
C ILE A 39 52.21 8.88 35.29
N SER A 40 52.67 8.92 36.53
CA SER A 40 51.92 8.49 37.71
C SER A 40 51.15 9.64 38.35
N THR A 41 49.84 9.46 38.53
CA THR A 41 49.04 10.31 39.41
C THR A 41 48.85 9.59 40.75
N PRO A 42 49.07 10.23 41.90
CA PRO A 42 49.38 11.65 42.13
C PRO A 42 50.89 12.00 42.18
N HIS A 43 51.79 11.05 41.97
CA HIS A 43 53.22 11.21 42.29
C HIS A 43 53.95 12.19 41.37
N ASP A 44 53.73 12.08 40.06
CA ASP A 44 54.35 12.96 39.07
C ASP A 44 53.46 14.19 38.80
N VAL A 45 52.14 14.01 38.85
CA VAL A 45 51.16 15.07 38.62
C VAL A 45 49.86 14.79 39.36
N ILE A 46 49.31 15.83 40.00
CA ILE A 46 47.98 15.79 40.63
C ILE A 46 46.90 15.98 39.55
N VAL A 47 45.81 15.22 39.62
CA VAL A 47 44.66 15.44 38.73
C VAL A 47 43.39 15.61 39.55
N THR A 48 42.63 16.66 39.28
CA THR A 48 41.33 16.90 39.92
C THR A 48 40.23 17.10 38.88
N GLY A 49 39.01 16.75 39.26
CA GLY A 49 37.81 16.93 38.44
C GLY A 49 36.73 17.79 39.10
N PHE A 50 35.59 17.81 38.44
CA PHE A 50 34.37 18.50 38.83
C PHE A 50 33.20 17.61 38.41
N ASP A 51 32.16 17.47 39.25
CA ASP A 51 30.88 16.74 39.04
C ASP A 51 30.60 15.70 40.12
N ASN A 52 31.63 14.99 40.61
CA ASN A 52 31.51 13.81 41.47
C ASN A 52 30.65 12.69 40.84
N ILE A 53 30.87 12.41 39.55
CA ILE A 53 30.20 11.28 38.88
C ILE A 53 30.62 9.97 39.52
N GLU A 54 29.77 8.94 39.44
CA GLU A 54 30.03 7.63 40.03
C GLU A 54 31.39 7.03 39.59
N ARG A 55 31.73 7.16 38.30
CA ARG A 55 33.00 6.70 37.71
C ARG A 55 34.23 7.33 38.36
N SER A 56 34.13 8.53 38.94
CA SER A 56 35.26 9.21 39.61
C SER A 56 35.74 8.45 40.85
N ARG A 57 34.84 7.71 41.52
CA ARG A 57 35.15 6.87 42.70
C ARG A 57 36.02 5.67 42.35
N TYR A 58 35.86 5.16 41.13
CA TYR A 58 36.46 3.90 40.70
C TYR A 58 37.58 4.07 39.67
N ALA A 59 37.86 5.32 39.27
CA ALA A 59 39.03 5.65 38.49
C ALA A 59 40.32 5.14 39.18
N ASN A 60 41.39 4.99 38.40
CA ASN A 60 42.68 4.57 38.91
C ASN A 60 43.74 5.67 38.66
N PRO A 61 44.19 6.39 39.70
CA PRO A 61 43.66 6.41 41.07
C PRO A 61 42.25 7.05 41.15
N PRO A 62 41.49 6.83 42.25
CA PRO A 62 40.21 7.48 42.50
C PRO A 62 40.34 9.00 42.45
N LEU A 63 39.45 9.65 41.70
CA LEU A 63 39.56 11.04 41.34
C LEU A 63 39.02 11.96 42.44
N THR A 64 39.86 12.86 42.92
CA THR A 64 39.48 14.03 43.74
C THR A 64 38.67 14.99 42.88
N THR A 65 37.49 15.38 43.37
CA THR A 65 36.52 16.11 42.56
C THR A 65 35.66 17.05 43.40
N ALA A 66 35.20 18.13 42.80
CA ALA A 66 34.20 19.01 43.38
C ALA A 66 32.79 18.48 43.10
N SER A 67 32.08 18.05 44.14
CA SER A 67 30.69 17.60 44.04
C SER A 67 29.77 18.80 43.88
N GLN A 68 29.04 18.82 42.78
CA GLN A 68 28.05 19.85 42.52
C GLN A 68 26.84 19.70 43.46
N PRO A 69 26.28 20.81 43.98
CA PRO A 69 25.05 20.77 44.77
C PRO A 69 23.84 20.68 43.83
N LEU A 70 23.70 19.56 43.11
CA LEU A 70 22.70 19.37 42.04
C LEU A 70 21.25 19.60 42.51
N GLN A 71 20.94 19.22 43.75
CA GLN A 71 19.61 19.47 44.32
C GLN A 71 19.36 20.97 44.51
N GLU A 72 20.30 21.71 45.10
CA GLU A 72 20.18 23.17 45.26
C GLU A 72 20.15 23.87 43.91
N GLN A 73 20.93 23.41 42.93
CA GLN A 73 20.87 23.92 41.55
C GLN A 73 19.45 23.75 40.97
N ALA A 74 18.82 22.58 41.14
CA ALA A 74 17.47 22.32 40.66
C ALA A 74 16.43 23.21 41.36
N TYR A 75 16.51 23.37 42.68
CA TYR A 75 15.63 24.26 43.44
C TYR A 75 15.77 25.72 42.98
N GLN A 76 17.01 26.21 42.87
CA GLN A 76 17.28 27.57 42.39
C GLN A 76 16.78 27.78 40.96
N ALA A 77 16.99 26.81 40.06
CA ALA A 77 16.49 26.88 38.69
C ALA A 77 14.95 26.97 38.65
N LEU A 78 14.26 26.18 39.48
CA LEU A 78 12.80 26.22 39.56
C LEU A 78 12.30 27.54 40.16
N ASP A 79 12.94 28.04 41.21
CA ASP A 79 12.61 29.33 41.83
C ASP A 79 12.79 30.49 40.85
N LEU A 80 13.83 30.46 40.02
CA LEU A 80 14.06 31.46 38.97
C LEU A 80 12.96 31.41 37.89
N VAL A 81 12.55 30.22 37.46
CA VAL A 81 11.44 30.05 36.50
C VAL A 81 10.13 30.56 37.09
N LEU A 82 9.83 30.21 38.34
CA LEU A 82 8.62 30.68 39.04
C LEU A 82 8.65 32.20 39.26
N ALA A 83 9.81 32.78 39.59
CA ALA A 83 9.98 34.23 39.72
C ALA A 83 9.73 34.93 38.37
N ALA A 84 10.26 34.40 37.27
CA ALA A 84 10.06 34.93 35.93
C ALA A 84 8.58 34.88 35.49
N ILE A 85 7.89 33.75 35.73
CA ILE A 85 6.45 33.60 35.44
C ILE A 85 5.63 34.65 36.21
N ASN A 86 6.03 34.97 37.44
CA ASN A 86 5.37 35.96 38.28
C ASN A 86 5.83 37.40 38.04
N GLY A 87 6.59 37.66 36.96
CA GLY A 87 7.06 39.00 36.59
C GLY A 87 8.10 39.60 37.55
N LYS A 88 8.76 38.77 38.37
CA LYS A 88 9.84 39.22 39.28
C LYS A 88 11.18 39.19 38.56
N THR A 89 11.99 40.22 38.79
CA THR A 89 13.38 40.27 38.32
C THR A 89 14.25 39.34 39.14
N SER A 90 15.03 38.50 38.45
CA SER A 90 15.94 37.54 39.08
C SER A 90 17.39 38.03 39.00
N PRO A 91 18.25 37.64 39.97
CA PRO A 91 19.66 38.01 39.93
C PRO A 91 20.34 37.43 38.69
N PRO A 92 21.25 38.17 38.02
CA PRO A 92 21.89 37.74 36.78
C PRO A 92 22.89 36.59 36.98
N LYS A 93 23.33 36.36 38.23
CA LYS A 93 24.25 35.28 38.60
C LYS A 93 23.97 34.81 40.02
N THR A 94 23.69 33.51 40.16
CA THR A 94 23.63 32.82 41.46
C THR A 94 24.87 31.95 41.60
N THR A 95 25.58 32.07 42.72
CA THR A 95 26.78 31.26 43.00
C THR A 95 26.45 30.24 44.07
N LEU A 96 26.71 28.96 43.79
CA LEU A 96 26.53 27.86 44.74
C LEU A 96 27.90 27.28 45.09
N SER A 97 28.05 26.81 46.33
CA SER A 97 29.31 26.26 46.82
C SER A 97 29.35 24.76 46.59
N PRO A 98 30.30 24.23 45.79
CA PRO A 98 30.49 22.79 45.65
C PRO A 98 31.19 22.22 46.88
N ASN A 99 30.96 20.93 47.14
CA ASN A 99 31.62 20.19 48.22
C ASN A 99 32.84 19.45 47.67
N LEU A 100 34.02 19.70 48.23
CA LEU A 100 35.24 18.98 47.81
C LEU A 100 35.22 17.54 48.31
N ILE A 101 35.38 16.60 47.39
CA ILE A 101 35.53 15.17 47.68
C ILE A 101 36.98 14.77 47.43
N VAL A 102 37.69 14.51 48.53
CA VAL A 102 39.13 14.18 48.52
C VAL A 102 39.34 12.70 48.29
N ARG A 103 40.17 12.35 47.30
CA ARG A 103 40.56 10.98 46.94
C ARG A 103 42.06 10.89 46.57
N GLU A 104 42.50 9.71 46.16
CA GLU A 104 43.92 9.41 45.91
C GLU A 104 44.55 10.23 44.79
N SER A 105 43.80 10.74 43.80
CA SER A 105 44.39 11.50 42.68
C SER A 105 45.05 12.83 43.09
N CYS A 106 44.87 13.25 44.34
CA CYS A 106 45.58 14.39 44.94
C CYS A 106 46.65 14.00 45.97
N GLY A 107 46.94 12.72 46.16
CA GLY A 107 47.92 12.25 47.15
C GLY A 107 47.41 12.13 48.57
N CYS A 108 46.11 12.40 48.79
CA CYS A 108 45.46 12.25 50.07
C CYS A 108 44.83 10.87 50.22
N TYR A 109 44.94 10.28 51.41
CA TYR A 109 44.23 9.06 51.76
C TYR A 109 42.79 9.35 52.16
N GLN A 110 41.91 8.38 51.90
CA GLN A 110 40.52 8.46 52.33
C GLN A 110 40.41 8.46 53.87
N GLU A 111 39.39 9.15 54.38
CA GLU A 111 39.16 9.33 55.82
C GLU A 111 39.04 8.00 56.59
N ASN A 112 38.47 6.97 55.97
CA ASN A 112 38.34 5.64 56.57
C ASN A 112 39.71 4.99 56.86
N LEU A 113 40.70 5.19 55.99
CA LEU A 113 42.07 4.67 56.18
C LEU A 113 42.81 5.45 57.28
N ILE A 114 42.57 6.76 57.37
CA ILE A 114 43.13 7.61 58.42
C ILE A 114 42.55 7.24 59.79
N ARG A 115 41.23 7.04 59.88
CA ARG A 115 40.53 6.63 61.11
C ARG A 115 40.85 5.21 61.56
N ALA A 116 41.38 4.36 60.66
CA ALA A 116 41.77 2.99 60.99
C ALA A 116 43.02 2.92 61.90
N ALA A 117 43.80 4.00 62.01
CA ALA A 117 44.90 4.10 62.95
C ALA A 117 44.43 4.71 64.29
N ALA A 118 44.77 4.06 65.40
CA ALA A 118 44.65 4.65 66.74
C ALA A 118 45.78 5.67 67.00
N PRO A 119 45.53 6.82 67.65
CA PRO A 119 46.59 7.75 68.04
C PRO A 119 47.48 7.12 69.12
N ILE A 120 48.78 6.94 68.81
CA ILE A 120 49.75 6.28 69.70
C ILE A 120 50.99 7.16 69.85
N THR A 121 51.49 7.30 71.08
CA THR A 121 52.79 7.94 71.38
C THR A 121 53.88 6.88 71.32
N ILE A 122 54.73 6.92 70.29
CA ILE A 122 55.80 5.93 70.09
C ILE A 122 56.97 6.25 71.04
N LEU A 123 57.32 5.30 71.92
CA LEU A 123 58.63 5.28 72.60
C LEU A 123 59.58 4.48 71.71
N LYS A 124 60.77 5.04 71.43
CA LYS A 124 61.75 4.59 70.41
C LYS A 124 61.73 3.07 70.14
N PRO A 125 61.43 2.63 68.90
CA PRO A 125 61.34 1.22 68.54
C PRO A 125 62.73 0.57 68.42
N ASP A 126 62.84 -0.70 68.82
CA ASP A 126 63.99 -1.58 68.61
C ASP A 126 63.59 -2.71 67.63
N ALA A 127 64.03 -2.58 66.38
CA ALA A 127 63.47 -3.32 65.25
C ALA A 127 64.14 -4.66 64.93
N ASN A 128 65.10 -5.13 65.73
CA ASN A 128 65.88 -6.33 65.42
C ASN A 128 65.09 -7.66 65.47
N SER A 129 63.76 -7.65 65.64
CA SER A 129 62.98 -8.86 65.98
C SER A 129 62.06 -9.44 64.90
N ILE A 130 61.83 -8.76 63.78
CA ILE A 130 61.03 -9.29 62.66
C ILE A 130 61.91 -9.99 61.62
N ALA A 131 63.17 -9.57 61.47
CA ALA A 131 64.12 -10.14 60.50
C ALA A 131 64.43 -11.63 60.77
N GLU A 132 64.46 -12.05 62.03
CA GLU A 132 64.81 -13.42 62.44
C GLU A 132 63.74 -14.47 62.04
N CYS A 133 62.48 -14.07 61.88
CA CYS A 133 61.35 -14.96 61.56
C CYS A 133 60.78 -14.74 60.15
N ARG A 134 61.53 -14.02 59.30
CA ARG A 134 61.12 -13.65 57.94
C ARG A 134 60.69 -14.85 57.09
N GLY A 135 61.50 -15.93 57.12
CA GLY A 135 61.25 -17.13 56.31
C GLY A 135 59.91 -17.78 56.63
N ASP A 136 59.65 -17.99 57.92
CA ASP A 136 58.41 -18.61 58.41
C ASP A 136 57.18 -17.76 58.10
N ILE A 137 57.27 -16.44 58.27
CA ILE A 137 56.18 -15.51 57.96
C ILE A 137 55.81 -15.57 56.48
N LEU A 138 56.79 -15.51 55.57
CA LEU A 138 56.55 -15.55 54.12
C LEU A 138 55.98 -16.90 53.69
N GLU A 139 56.44 -18.00 54.27
CA GLU A 139 55.92 -19.34 53.97
C GLU A 139 54.44 -19.46 54.35
N HIS A 140 54.06 -19.01 55.55
CA HIS A 140 52.67 -19.05 56.01
C HIS A 140 51.77 -18.09 55.22
N MET A 141 52.24 -16.87 54.94
CA MET A 141 51.51 -15.93 54.08
C MET A 141 51.23 -16.53 52.70
N ARG A 142 52.23 -17.15 52.07
CA ARG A 142 52.07 -17.80 50.76
C ARG A 142 51.10 -18.97 50.81
N LYS A 143 51.27 -19.86 51.81
CA LYS A 143 50.46 -21.07 51.95
C LYS A 143 48.98 -20.78 52.18
N ASP A 144 48.68 -19.81 53.04
CA ASP A 144 47.30 -19.50 53.45
C ASP A 144 46.57 -18.58 52.46
N SER A 145 47.31 -17.79 51.68
CA SER A 145 46.73 -16.92 50.65
C SER A 145 46.65 -17.54 49.26
N GLY A 146 47.54 -18.49 48.95
CA GLY A 146 47.70 -19.01 47.59
C GLY A 146 48.18 -17.95 46.59
N LEU A 147 48.87 -16.90 47.05
CA LEU A 147 49.60 -15.94 46.20
C LEU A 147 50.83 -16.62 45.60
N GLU A 148 51.01 -16.51 44.28
CA GLU A 148 52.13 -17.15 43.58
C GLU A 148 53.37 -16.24 43.52
N ASP A 149 53.17 -14.92 43.52
CA ASP A 149 54.24 -13.93 43.44
C ASP A 149 54.95 -13.74 44.79
N THR A 150 56.06 -14.45 44.96
CA THR A 150 56.92 -14.32 46.15
C THR A 150 57.63 -12.97 46.24
N GLY A 151 57.76 -12.23 45.13
CA GLY A 151 58.40 -10.91 45.11
C GLY A 151 57.55 -9.87 45.83
N LEU A 152 56.25 -9.82 45.50
CA LEU A 152 55.31 -8.89 46.13
C LEU A 152 55.13 -9.13 47.63
N LEU A 153 55.12 -10.39 48.07
CA LEU A 153 55.08 -10.75 49.49
C LEU A 153 56.34 -10.30 50.24
N ASN A 154 57.52 -10.39 49.61
CA ASN A 154 58.77 -9.88 50.19
C ASN A 154 58.72 -8.35 50.31
N ASP A 155 58.31 -7.66 49.26
CA ASP A 155 58.22 -6.20 49.23
C ASP A 155 57.24 -5.66 50.28
N PHE A 156 56.14 -6.37 50.50
CA PHE A 156 55.19 -6.07 51.57
C PHE A 156 55.88 -6.10 52.95
N LEU A 157 56.62 -7.17 53.22
CA LEU A 157 57.28 -7.40 54.50
C LEU A 157 58.42 -6.40 54.73
N ASP A 158 59.17 -6.05 53.70
CA ASP A 158 60.24 -5.04 53.75
C ASP A 158 59.69 -3.64 54.03
N ALA A 159 58.62 -3.26 53.33
CA ALA A 159 57.95 -1.99 53.56
C ALA A 159 57.36 -1.92 54.99
N PHE A 160 56.78 -3.01 55.48
CA PHE A 160 56.21 -3.08 56.83
C PHE A 160 57.29 -2.95 57.91
N THR A 161 58.39 -3.69 57.78
CA THR A 161 59.51 -3.65 58.73
C THR A 161 60.15 -2.26 58.77
N THR A 162 60.35 -1.64 57.60
CA THR A 162 60.88 -0.27 57.49
C THR A 162 59.96 0.76 58.17
N ALA A 163 58.64 0.60 58.06
CA ALA A 163 57.69 1.50 58.71
C ALA A 163 57.68 1.35 60.23
N LEU A 164 57.90 0.14 60.75
CA LEU A 164 58.06 -0.08 62.19
C LEU A 164 59.37 0.54 62.72
N GLU A 165 60.47 0.40 61.98
CA GLU A 165 61.77 1.00 62.30
C GLU A 165 61.71 2.53 62.39
N LYS A 166 61.09 3.16 61.39
CA LYS A 166 61.04 4.62 61.25
C LYS A 166 59.88 5.26 61.99
N GLY A 167 58.89 4.48 62.43
CA GLY A 167 57.64 5.00 62.99
C GLY A 167 56.77 5.72 61.95
N GLU A 168 56.93 5.42 60.66
CA GLU A 168 56.29 6.14 59.55
C GLU A 168 55.32 5.24 58.78
N SER A 169 54.02 5.41 59.00
CA SER A 169 52.98 4.63 58.31
C SER A 169 52.80 5.01 56.84
N ARG A 170 53.11 6.26 56.45
CA ARG A 170 52.81 6.78 55.11
C ARG A 170 53.59 6.04 54.00
N LEU A 171 54.89 5.89 54.19
CA LEU A 171 55.78 5.24 53.21
C LEU A 171 55.35 3.79 52.94
N TYR A 172 54.92 3.08 53.99
CA TYR A 172 54.39 1.72 53.89
C TYR A 172 53.07 1.66 53.13
N LEU A 173 52.11 2.53 53.45
CA LEU A 173 50.81 2.55 52.79
C LEU A 173 50.95 2.87 51.29
N ASP A 174 51.87 3.75 50.92
CA ASP A 174 52.15 4.07 49.51
C ASP A 174 52.70 2.83 48.77
N ARG A 175 53.68 2.13 49.36
CA ARG A 175 54.24 0.90 48.78
C ARG A 175 53.21 -0.22 48.72
N PHE A 176 52.40 -0.40 49.77
CA PHE A 176 51.37 -1.43 49.79
C PHE A 176 50.26 -1.17 48.77
N SER A 177 49.85 0.09 48.58
CA SER A 177 48.94 0.48 47.50
C SER A 177 49.49 0.11 46.13
N GLN A 178 50.80 0.29 45.91
CA GLN A 178 51.47 -0.11 44.68
C GLN A 178 51.48 -1.64 44.50
N ILE A 179 51.78 -2.40 45.56
CA ILE A 179 51.74 -3.88 45.54
C ILE A 179 50.34 -4.38 45.14
N LEU A 180 49.27 -3.82 45.70
CA LEU A 180 47.91 -4.17 45.34
C LEU A 180 47.57 -3.82 43.88
N LYS A 181 48.13 -2.72 43.34
CA LYS A 181 47.99 -2.36 41.92
C LYS A 181 48.74 -3.34 41.01
N GLU A 182 49.95 -3.73 41.37
CA GLU A 182 50.77 -4.71 40.64
C GLU A 182 50.09 -6.09 40.61
N SER A 183 49.59 -6.56 41.76
CA SER A 183 48.82 -7.81 41.87
C SER A 183 47.52 -7.77 41.04
N SER A 184 46.79 -6.64 41.06
CA SER A 184 45.61 -6.45 40.20
C SER A 184 45.95 -6.45 38.70
N ALA A 185 47.11 -5.91 38.30
CA ALA A 185 47.54 -5.87 36.90
C ALA A 185 47.95 -7.25 36.38
N GLN A 186 48.43 -8.13 37.27
CA GLN A 186 48.70 -9.54 36.98
C GLN A 186 47.43 -10.41 37.00
N ASN A 187 46.23 -9.80 37.11
CA ASN A 187 44.94 -10.49 37.14
C ASN A 187 44.79 -11.44 38.35
N GLU A 188 45.56 -11.21 39.41
CA GLU A 188 45.51 -11.97 40.66
C GLU A 188 44.33 -11.50 41.54
N ASP A 189 43.65 -12.43 42.21
CA ASP A 189 42.50 -12.09 43.05
C ASP A 189 42.96 -11.34 44.31
N ILE A 190 42.62 -10.05 44.39
CA ILE A 190 42.93 -9.15 45.50
C ILE A 190 42.38 -9.69 46.84
N SER A 191 41.34 -10.52 46.82
CA SER A 191 40.83 -11.17 48.03
C SER A 191 41.89 -12.03 48.73
N LYS A 192 42.88 -12.58 48.00
CA LYS A 192 43.99 -13.37 48.55
C LYS A 192 44.87 -12.56 49.52
N TRP A 193 45.02 -11.25 49.31
CA TRP A 193 45.77 -10.38 50.22
C TRP A 193 45.10 -10.25 51.60
N GLN A 194 43.78 -10.43 51.72
CA GLN A 194 43.11 -10.48 53.04
C GLN A 194 43.58 -11.69 53.85
N SER A 195 43.71 -12.86 53.19
CA SER A 195 44.24 -14.08 53.80
C SER A 195 45.72 -13.92 54.13
N ALA A 196 46.51 -13.33 53.23
CA ALA A 196 47.93 -13.06 53.44
C ALA A 196 48.18 -12.16 54.66
N ILE A 197 47.44 -11.05 54.78
CA ILE A 197 47.54 -10.13 55.93
C ILE A 197 47.03 -10.80 57.22
N SER A 198 46.03 -11.68 57.13
CA SER A 198 45.52 -12.41 58.30
C SER A 198 46.55 -13.42 58.83
N ALA A 199 47.20 -14.17 57.94
CA ALA A 199 48.30 -15.08 58.27
C ALA A 199 49.50 -14.30 58.82
N PHE A 200 49.86 -13.19 58.19
CA PHE A 200 50.90 -12.27 58.64
C PHE A 200 50.63 -11.78 60.07
N ARG A 201 49.42 -11.27 60.34
CA ARG A 201 49.01 -10.76 61.65
C ARG A 201 49.16 -11.80 62.75
N GLN A 202 48.70 -13.04 62.51
CA GLN A 202 48.77 -14.12 63.50
C GLN A 202 50.22 -14.37 63.95
N HIS A 203 51.16 -14.36 63.01
CA HIS A 203 52.58 -14.60 63.32
C HIS A 203 53.21 -13.37 63.97
N VAL A 204 53.02 -12.17 63.39
CA VAL A 204 53.64 -10.94 63.90
C VAL A 204 53.17 -10.56 65.30
N LEU A 205 51.89 -10.78 65.64
CA LEU A 205 51.39 -10.51 66.99
C LEU A 205 52.03 -11.40 68.06
N ALA A 206 52.34 -12.66 67.73
CA ALA A 206 53.03 -13.56 68.65
C ALA A 206 54.44 -13.03 68.98
N PHE A 207 55.15 -12.50 67.98
CA PHE A 207 56.51 -11.98 68.13
C PHE A 207 56.62 -10.59 68.76
N LEU A 208 55.63 -9.74 68.54
CA LEU A 208 55.58 -8.38 69.09
C LEU A 208 54.88 -8.30 70.45
N SER A 209 54.39 -9.41 70.98
CA SER A 209 53.74 -9.47 72.29
C SER A 209 54.67 -8.92 73.39
N GLY A 210 54.22 -7.89 74.10
CA GLY A 210 54.97 -7.22 75.17
C GLY A 210 56.00 -6.18 74.69
N LYS A 211 56.13 -5.93 73.39
CA LYS A 211 57.05 -4.92 72.83
C LYS A 211 56.35 -3.58 72.53
N PRO A 212 57.07 -2.44 72.60
CA PRO A 212 56.48 -1.11 72.40
C PRO A 212 55.99 -0.86 70.96
N GLU A 213 56.42 -1.63 69.98
CA GLU A 213 56.04 -1.52 68.56
C GLU A 213 54.68 -2.14 68.25
N LEU A 214 54.15 -3.00 69.13
CA LEU A 214 52.91 -3.76 68.92
C LEU A 214 51.71 -2.88 68.51
N PRO A 215 51.46 -1.72 69.15
CA PRO A 215 50.35 -0.84 68.76
C PRO A 215 50.52 -0.27 67.34
N LEU A 216 51.75 0.07 66.94
CA LEU A 216 52.04 0.56 65.58
C LEU A 216 51.86 -0.56 64.56
N ALA A 217 52.33 -1.78 64.85
CA ALA A 217 52.16 -2.93 63.98
C ALA A 217 50.68 -3.27 63.77
N GLU A 218 49.86 -3.26 64.82
CA GLU A 218 48.43 -3.52 64.71
C GLU A 218 47.71 -2.41 63.91
N ASN A 219 48.10 -1.15 64.07
CA ASN A 219 47.61 -0.06 63.23
C ASN A 219 47.93 -0.27 61.75
N LEU A 220 49.19 -0.59 61.42
CA LEU A 220 49.62 -0.84 60.04
C LEU A 220 48.87 -2.02 59.42
N ILE A 221 48.70 -3.12 60.17
CA ILE A 221 47.93 -4.29 59.75
C ILE A 221 46.46 -3.91 59.50
N GLN A 222 45.83 -3.18 60.41
CA GLN A 222 44.44 -2.75 60.27
C GLN A 222 44.26 -1.82 59.07
N GLN A 223 45.16 -0.86 58.88
CA GLN A 223 45.16 0.03 57.70
C GLN A 223 45.34 -0.77 56.40
N SER A 224 46.18 -1.81 56.40
CA SER A 224 46.36 -2.71 55.24
C SER A 224 45.08 -3.45 54.89
N ARG A 225 44.33 -3.94 55.89
CA ARG A 225 43.04 -4.61 55.66
C ARG A 225 42.00 -3.66 55.09
N VAL A 226 41.92 -2.43 55.61
CA VAL A 226 41.01 -1.39 55.11
C VAL A 226 41.37 -1.01 53.67
N MET A 227 42.66 -0.81 53.37
CA MET A 227 43.13 -0.52 52.01
C MET A 227 42.80 -1.66 51.04
N THR A 228 43.07 -2.91 51.42
CA THR A 228 42.77 -4.08 50.59
C THR A 228 41.27 -4.18 50.29
N ALA A 229 40.40 -3.92 51.27
CA ALA A 229 38.94 -3.91 51.08
C ALA A 229 38.48 -2.78 50.14
N GLU A 230 39.11 -1.61 50.20
CA GLU A 230 38.81 -0.48 49.32
C GLU A 230 39.20 -0.79 47.86
N VAL A 231 40.41 -1.33 47.66
CA VAL A 231 40.90 -1.71 46.33
C VAL A 231 40.05 -2.85 45.73
N PHE A 232 39.70 -3.86 46.53
CA PHE A 232 38.81 -4.94 46.09
C PHE A 232 37.45 -4.41 45.62
N ARG A 233 36.82 -3.53 46.42
CA ARG A 233 35.53 -2.91 46.06
C ARG A 233 35.64 -2.13 44.74
N ARG A 234 36.74 -1.40 44.55
CA ARG A 234 37.01 -0.65 43.30
C ARG A 234 37.10 -1.56 42.09
N VAL A 235 37.80 -2.69 42.19
CA VAL A 235 37.96 -3.64 41.08
C VAL A 235 36.62 -4.31 40.74
N GLN A 236 35.85 -4.74 41.74
CA GLN A 236 34.53 -5.34 41.54
C GLN A 236 33.53 -4.36 40.91
N GLU A 237 33.44 -3.13 41.42
CA GLU A 237 32.51 -2.13 40.88
C GLU A 237 32.88 -1.69 39.46
N ASN A 238 34.17 -1.57 39.14
CA ASN A 238 34.61 -1.34 37.76
C ASN A 238 34.17 -2.46 36.81
N HIS A 239 34.21 -3.71 37.27
CA HIS A 239 33.73 -4.86 36.51
C HIS A 239 32.21 -4.78 36.27
N ILE A 240 31.43 -4.48 37.31
CA ILE A 240 29.97 -4.29 37.21
C ILE A 240 29.61 -3.15 36.25
N LEU A 241 30.32 -2.02 36.31
CA LEU A 241 30.11 -0.88 35.41
C LEU A 241 30.40 -1.25 33.94
N LYS A 242 31.43 -2.07 33.69
CA LYS A 242 31.73 -2.58 32.33
C LYS A 242 30.59 -3.44 31.79
N ILE A 243 30.07 -4.37 32.61
CA ILE A 243 28.92 -5.21 32.25
C ILE A 243 27.68 -4.35 31.97
N ARG A 244 27.36 -3.40 32.86
CA ARG A 244 26.22 -2.49 32.66
C ARG A 244 26.32 -1.70 31.36
N ARG A 245 27.51 -1.23 30.98
CA ARG A 245 27.72 -0.53 29.70
C ARG A 245 27.48 -1.44 28.51
N GLN A 246 28.02 -2.66 28.53
CA GLN A 246 27.76 -3.64 27.46
C GLN A 246 26.27 -3.96 27.35
N GLN A 247 25.56 -4.09 28.47
CA GLN A 247 24.11 -4.29 28.49
C GLN A 247 23.33 -3.11 27.90
N ILE A 248 23.71 -1.86 28.21
CA ILE A 248 23.08 -0.66 27.64
C ILE A 248 23.34 -0.59 26.13
N ALA A 249 24.59 -0.79 25.69
CA ALA A 249 24.95 -0.78 24.28
C ALA A 249 24.19 -1.87 23.50
N PHE A 250 24.10 -3.08 24.06
CA PHE A 250 23.36 -4.19 23.46
C PHE A 250 21.87 -3.86 23.35
N ARG A 251 21.27 -3.34 24.42
CA ARG A 251 19.85 -2.91 24.41
C ARG A 251 19.59 -1.86 23.34
N ASN A 252 20.46 -0.85 23.22
CA ASN A 252 20.33 0.21 22.23
C ASN A 252 20.45 -0.34 20.80
N LEU A 253 21.38 -1.26 20.56
CA LEU A 253 21.52 -1.94 19.26
C LEU A 253 20.26 -2.76 18.92
N VAL A 254 19.75 -3.57 19.86
CA VAL A 254 18.51 -4.34 19.64
C VAL A 254 17.32 -3.43 19.35
N GLN A 255 17.21 -2.31 20.06
CA GLN A 255 16.17 -1.32 19.79
C GLN A 255 16.30 -0.73 18.38
N ALA A 256 17.51 -0.41 17.94
CA ALA A 256 17.76 0.13 16.61
C ALA A 256 17.51 -0.91 15.49
N ILE A 257 17.90 -2.18 15.71
CA ILE A 257 17.58 -3.31 14.82
C ILE A 257 16.07 -3.45 14.63
N ASN A 258 15.30 -3.40 15.72
CA ASN A 258 13.85 -3.55 15.67
C ASN A 258 13.13 -2.38 14.98
N LEU A 259 13.77 -1.21 14.87
CA LEU A 259 13.24 -0.04 14.19
C LEU A 259 13.60 -0.02 12.69
N ALA A 260 14.49 -0.90 12.22
CA ALA A 260 14.86 -0.96 10.83
C ALA A 260 13.70 -1.51 9.97
N THR A 261 13.29 -0.75 8.97
CA THR A 261 12.23 -1.15 8.02
C THR A 261 12.78 -1.76 6.74
N THR A 262 14.06 -1.53 6.44
CA THR A 262 14.75 -2.11 5.28
C THR A 262 15.99 -2.88 5.70
N THR A 263 16.41 -3.80 4.85
CA THR A 263 17.61 -4.61 5.08
C THR A 263 18.88 -3.75 5.10
N GLU A 264 18.94 -2.69 4.29
CA GLU A 264 20.06 -1.73 4.28
C GLU A 264 20.15 -0.96 5.59
N ALA A 265 19.01 -0.44 6.09
CA ALA A 265 18.96 0.29 7.36
C ALA A 265 19.35 -0.61 8.54
N LEU A 266 18.95 -1.88 8.51
CA LEU A 266 19.34 -2.88 9.49
C LEU A 266 20.87 -3.05 9.50
N PHE A 267 21.49 -3.21 8.34
CA PHE A 267 22.94 -3.42 8.25
C PHE A 267 23.76 -2.20 8.66
N GLU A 268 23.31 -0.99 8.28
CA GLU A 268 23.95 0.26 8.71
C GLU A 268 23.98 0.37 10.24
N VAL A 269 22.86 0.05 10.90
CA VAL A 269 22.77 0.04 12.36
C VAL A 269 23.75 -0.97 12.97
N VAL A 270 23.78 -2.21 12.45
CA VAL A 270 24.65 -3.27 12.96
C VAL A 270 26.12 -2.86 12.83
N VAL A 271 26.54 -2.39 11.65
CA VAL A 271 27.93 -1.98 11.38
C VAL A 271 28.34 -0.76 12.22
N ARG A 272 27.42 0.16 12.50
CA ARG A 272 27.71 1.38 13.27
C ARG A 272 27.85 1.12 14.77
N GLU A 273 27.00 0.27 15.35
CA GLU A 273 26.88 0.14 16.80
C GLU A 273 27.76 -0.98 17.41
N LEU A 274 28.17 -1.98 16.62
CA LEU A 274 29.02 -3.10 17.11
C LEU A 274 30.34 -2.69 17.79
N PRO A 275 31.04 -1.59 17.41
CA PRO A 275 32.22 -1.12 18.15
C PRO A 275 31.93 -0.81 19.63
N ASN A 276 30.72 -0.38 19.98
CA ASN A 276 30.32 -0.12 21.38
C ASN A 276 30.23 -1.41 22.21
N LEU A 277 30.17 -2.57 21.54
CA LEU A 277 30.18 -3.90 22.13
C LEU A 277 31.57 -4.56 22.12
N MET A 278 32.63 -3.80 21.82
CA MET A 278 34.00 -4.31 21.69
C MET A 278 34.17 -5.32 20.53
N ILE A 279 33.32 -5.22 19.50
CA ILE A 279 33.40 -6.04 18.28
C ILE A 279 33.82 -5.10 17.13
N PRO A 280 35.12 -5.04 16.79
CA PRO A 280 35.64 -4.03 15.88
C PRO A 280 35.39 -4.33 14.40
N GLU A 281 35.29 -5.60 14.02
CA GLU A 281 35.09 -6.03 12.64
C GLU A 281 33.90 -6.98 12.54
N VAL A 282 33.09 -6.80 11.50
CA VAL A 282 31.93 -7.62 11.17
C VAL A 282 31.75 -7.71 9.67
N THR A 283 31.28 -8.83 9.16
CA THR A 283 30.85 -8.95 7.76
C THR A 283 29.56 -9.76 7.66
N ILE A 284 28.65 -9.33 6.81
CA ILE A 284 27.35 -9.96 6.59
C ILE A 284 27.27 -10.40 5.14
N SER A 285 27.11 -11.70 4.92
CA SER A 285 26.98 -12.29 3.59
C SER A 285 25.63 -12.96 3.43
N LEU A 286 24.95 -12.71 2.33
CA LEU A 286 23.63 -13.22 2.02
C LEU A 286 23.68 -14.26 0.89
N TYR A 287 22.77 -15.22 0.97
CA TYR A 287 22.52 -16.17 -0.10
C TYR A 287 21.61 -15.55 -1.17
N PRO A 288 21.97 -15.62 -2.47
CA PRO A 288 21.07 -15.27 -3.57
C PRO A 288 19.78 -16.07 -3.46
N ASP A 289 18.64 -15.39 -3.60
CA ASP A 289 17.29 -15.98 -3.47
C ASP A 289 17.08 -16.83 -2.21
N GLN A 290 17.87 -16.57 -1.15
CA GLN A 290 17.87 -17.35 0.10
C GLN A 290 18.16 -18.85 -0.12
N ASN A 291 18.90 -19.18 -1.18
CA ASN A 291 19.32 -20.54 -1.49
C ASN A 291 20.78 -20.80 -1.03
N PRO A 292 21.01 -21.67 -0.04
CA PRO A 292 22.35 -22.01 0.41
C PRO A 292 23.17 -22.83 -0.59
N GLU A 293 22.55 -23.48 -1.59
CA GLU A 293 23.23 -24.30 -2.61
C GLU A 293 23.70 -23.47 -3.82
N THR A 294 24.10 -22.22 -3.60
CA THR A 294 24.52 -21.30 -4.65
C THR A 294 26.04 -21.25 -4.83
N ASP A 295 26.48 -21.04 -6.07
CA ASP A 295 27.91 -20.89 -6.39
C ASP A 295 28.47 -19.50 -6.00
N THR A 296 27.61 -18.60 -5.53
CA THR A 296 27.96 -17.21 -5.23
C THR A 296 27.27 -16.72 -3.97
N PHE A 297 27.98 -15.95 -3.15
CA PHE A 297 27.43 -15.19 -2.04
C PHE A 297 27.47 -13.70 -2.35
N THR A 298 26.65 -12.92 -1.65
CA THR A 298 26.66 -11.46 -1.75
C THR A 298 27.09 -10.87 -0.41
N LEU A 299 28.24 -10.20 -0.38
CA LEU A 299 28.65 -9.42 0.78
C LEU A 299 27.75 -8.18 0.84
N ALA A 300 26.86 -8.15 1.81
CA ALA A 300 25.83 -7.12 1.93
C ALA A 300 26.26 -5.96 2.84
N ALA A 301 27.11 -6.23 3.83
CA ALA A 301 27.65 -5.21 4.72
C ALA A 301 28.99 -5.64 5.31
N ALA A 302 29.87 -4.69 5.58
CA ALA A 302 31.16 -4.97 6.21
C ALA A 302 31.71 -3.78 7.00
N ARG A 303 32.31 -4.09 8.15
CA ARG A 303 33.19 -3.23 8.93
C ARG A 303 34.55 -3.89 9.06
N THR A 304 35.60 -3.16 8.75
CA THR A 304 36.99 -3.58 8.90
C THR A 304 37.71 -2.65 9.89
N SER A 305 39.01 -2.90 10.13
CA SER A 305 39.86 -2.01 10.92
C SER A 305 39.88 -0.57 10.42
N ASP A 306 39.66 -0.36 9.13
CA ASP A 306 39.66 0.96 8.49
C ASP A 306 38.29 1.66 8.57
N GLY A 307 37.29 1.00 9.18
CA GLY A 307 35.93 1.49 9.33
C GLY A 307 34.92 0.73 8.49
N GLU A 308 33.79 1.39 8.20
CA GLU A 308 32.71 0.85 7.38
C GLU A 308 33.13 0.79 5.90
N ALA A 309 32.90 -0.36 5.27
CA ALA A 309 33.25 -0.57 3.87
C ALA A 309 32.16 -0.04 2.94
N GLN A 310 32.55 0.70 1.89
CA GLN A 310 31.64 1.13 0.84
C GLN A 310 31.42 0.00 -0.16
N LEU A 311 30.17 -0.44 -0.29
CA LEU A 311 29.76 -1.52 -1.19
C LEU A 311 28.85 -0.97 -2.31
N PRO A 312 28.84 -1.60 -3.51
CA PRO A 312 27.92 -1.21 -4.56
C PRO A 312 26.45 -1.49 -4.16
N PRO A 313 25.46 -0.82 -4.79
CA PRO A 313 24.06 -1.11 -4.57
C PRO A 313 23.76 -2.60 -4.80
N GLY A 314 23.11 -3.25 -3.84
CA GLY A 314 22.84 -4.69 -3.87
C GLY A 314 23.99 -5.58 -3.35
N GLY A 315 25.11 -5.01 -2.92
CA GLY A 315 26.24 -5.74 -2.33
C GLY A 315 27.26 -6.26 -3.33
N LEU A 316 28.37 -6.80 -2.83
CA LEU A 316 29.47 -7.32 -3.64
C LEU A 316 29.36 -8.84 -3.80
N PRO A 317 29.08 -9.37 -5.00
CA PRO A 317 29.05 -10.81 -5.24
C PRO A 317 30.45 -11.43 -5.21
N TYR A 318 30.58 -12.64 -4.67
CA TYR A 318 31.84 -13.39 -4.60
C TYR A 318 31.60 -14.91 -4.61
N SER A 319 32.61 -15.71 -4.94
CA SER A 319 32.50 -17.19 -5.00
C SER A 319 32.21 -17.79 -3.62
N SER A 320 31.33 -18.79 -3.56
CA SER A 320 31.03 -19.55 -2.34
C SER A 320 32.19 -20.41 -1.84
N ASP A 321 33.25 -20.59 -2.63
CA ASP A 321 34.51 -21.23 -2.20
C ASP A 321 35.30 -20.39 -1.19
N LEU A 322 34.98 -19.09 -1.09
CA LEU A 322 35.63 -18.16 -0.18
C LEU A 322 34.72 -17.85 1.01
N LEU A 323 35.30 -17.72 2.20
CA LEU A 323 34.55 -17.25 3.37
C LEU A 323 34.23 -15.75 3.27
N LEU A 324 35.14 -14.96 2.70
CA LEU A 324 35.01 -13.52 2.48
C LEU A 324 35.69 -13.11 1.17
N PRO A 325 35.25 -12.01 0.54
CA PRO A 325 35.94 -11.49 -0.64
C PRO A 325 37.40 -11.10 -0.33
N PRO A 326 38.30 -11.15 -1.34
CA PRO A 326 39.68 -10.71 -1.16
C PRO A 326 39.76 -9.28 -0.63
N GLY A 327 40.53 -9.07 0.44
CA GLY A 327 40.73 -7.74 1.06
C GLY A 327 39.96 -7.49 2.36
N PHE A 328 39.00 -8.35 2.74
CA PHE A 328 38.22 -8.21 3.98
C PHE A 328 38.77 -8.99 5.18
N LEU A 329 39.90 -9.69 4.99
CA LEU A 329 40.65 -10.35 6.05
C LEU A 329 41.91 -9.54 6.37
N SER A 330 42.17 -9.26 7.64
CA SER A 330 43.36 -8.54 8.08
C SER A 330 44.63 -9.31 7.70
N LYS A 331 45.56 -8.67 6.98
CA LYS A 331 46.85 -9.30 6.61
C LYS A 331 47.96 -9.06 7.64
N ASP A 332 47.82 -8.01 8.46
CA ASP A 332 48.90 -7.48 9.30
C ASP A 332 48.85 -7.96 10.76
N ARG A 333 47.84 -8.76 11.14
CA ARG A 333 47.67 -9.29 12.50
C ARG A 333 47.12 -10.71 12.51
N ARG A 334 47.44 -11.48 13.55
CA ARG A 334 46.71 -12.71 13.87
C ARG A 334 45.30 -12.34 14.30
N PHE A 335 44.30 -13.04 13.76
CA PHE A 335 42.89 -12.83 14.07
C PHE A 335 42.19 -14.16 14.34
N ALA A 336 41.07 -14.10 15.06
CA ALA A 336 40.15 -15.21 15.23
C ALA A 336 38.75 -14.70 14.87
N ARG A 337 38.04 -15.42 14.01
CA ARG A 337 36.71 -15.03 13.52
C ARG A 337 35.67 -16.03 14.02
N ILE A 338 34.53 -15.52 14.45
CA ILE A 338 33.35 -16.30 14.81
C ILE A 338 32.39 -16.24 13.64
N ILE A 339 31.98 -17.39 13.12
CA ILE A 339 31.04 -17.49 12.01
C ILE A 339 29.72 -18.03 12.56
N LYS A 340 28.62 -17.34 12.29
CA LYS A 340 27.29 -17.75 12.73
C LYS A 340 26.30 -17.72 11.55
N PRO A 341 25.41 -18.72 11.42
CA PRO A 341 24.39 -18.71 10.38
C PRO A 341 23.30 -17.68 10.69
N LEU A 342 22.83 -16.98 9.67
CA LEU A 342 21.67 -16.10 9.77
C LEU A 342 20.42 -16.90 9.41
N LEU A 343 19.79 -17.47 10.43
CA LEU A 343 18.63 -18.37 10.32
C LEU A 343 17.46 -17.81 11.14
N SER A 344 16.28 -17.76 10.55
CA SER A 344 15.06 -17.50 11.30
C SER A 344 13.89 -18.30 10.75
N SER A 345 13.09 -18.93 11.63
CA SER A 345 11.92 -19.76 11.26
C SER A 345 12.18 -20.82 10.18
N GLY A 346 13.36 -21.45 10.17
CA GLY A 346 13.76 -22.45 9.17
C GLY A 346 14.27 -21.87 7.84
N LYS A 347 14.24 -20.54 7.69
CA LYS A 347 14.72 -19.81 6.52
C LYS A 347 16.16 -19.35 6.72
N GLN A 348 17.03 -19.65 5.76
CA GLN A 348 18.44 -19.26 5.79
C GLN A 348 18.68 -18.03 4.92
N PHE A 349 19.15 -16.95 5.53
CA PHE A 349 19.44 -15.70 4.83
C PHE A 349 20.90 -15.63 4.36
N GLY A 350 21.80 -16.28 5.09
CA GLY A 350 23.24 -16.22 4.85
C GLY A 350 24.03 -16.51 6.12
N PHE A 351 25.15 -15.81 6.29
CA PHE A 351 25.98 -15.92 7.49
C PHE A 351 26.61 -14.58 7.86
N ILE A 352 26.95 -14.44 9.14
CA ILE A 352 27.66 -13.30 9.69
C ILE A 352 28.99 -13.77 10.26
N THR A 353 30.03 -12.94 10.09
CA THR A 353 31.33 -13.15 10.73
C THR A 353 31.68 -12.00 11.64
N PHE A 354 32.17 -12.31 12.83
CA PHE A 354 32.62 -11.34 13.83
C PHE A 354 34.09 -11.55 14.15
N ASP A 355 34.81 -10.48 14.52
CA ASP A 355 36.09 -10.60 15.22
C ASP A 355 35.86 -11.08 16.67
N ALA A 356 36.75 -11.93 17.17
CA ALA A 356 36.69 -12.48 18.53
C ALA A 356 37.18 -11.46 19.58
N GLY A 357 36.55 -10.28 19.63
CA GLY A 357 36.90 -9.18 20.54
C GLY A 357 36.25 -9.23 21.92
N SER A 358 35.06 -9.83 22.06
CA SER A 358 34.37 -9.99 23.35
C SER A 358 34.72 -11.33 24.00
N PRO A 359 35.05 -11.37 25.31
CA PRO A 359 35.28 -12.62 26.03
C PRO A 359 33.98 -13.38 26.35
N ASP A 360 32.82 -12.74 26.22
CA ASP A 360 31.52 -13.37 26.44
C ASP A 360 30.97 -13.92 25.12
N GLU A 361 30.94 -15.24 24.98
CA GLU A 361 30.44 -15.93 23.79
C GLU A 361 28.94 -15.69 23.57
N SER A 362 28.17 -15.52 24.66
CA SER A 362 26.70 -15.39 24.59
C SER A 362 26.25 -14.14 23.82
N ILE A 363 27.11 -13.12 23.73
CA ILE A 363 26.80 -11.91 22.99
C ILE A 363 26.69 -12.18 21.49
N TYR A 364 27.51 -13.09 20.94
CA TYR A 364 27.52 -13.38 19.52
C TYR A 364 26.27 -14.16 19.10
N ASP A 365 25.80 -15.06 19.95
CA ASP A 365 24.54 -15.78 19.74
C ASP A 365 23.35 -14.81 19.78
N ALA A 366 23.29 -13.97 20.82
CA ALA A 366 22.21 -12.99 20.96
C ALA A 366 22.19 -11.98 19.79
N LEU A 367 23.35 -11.51 19.33
CA LEU A 367 23.45 -10.64 18.16
C LEU A 367 22.97 -11.34 16.89
N THR A 368 23.42 -12.57 16.65
CA THR A 368 23.04 -13.34 15.46
C THR A 368 21.53 -13.57 15.42
N GLU A 369 20.92 -13.93 16.57
CA GLU A 369 19.47 -14.14 16.68
C GLU A 369 18.69 -12.85 16.38
N GLN A 370 19.11 -11.71 16.95
CA GLN A 370 18.44 -10.43 16.73
C GLN A 370 18.59 -9.93 15.29
N ILE A 371 19.76 -10.10 14.67
CA ILE A 371 19.96 -9.76 13.25
C ILE A 371 19.13 -10.68 12.34
N SER A 372 19.08 -11.99 12.63
CA SER A 372 18.28 -12.94 11.87
C SER A 372 16.78 -12.63 11.95
N SER A 373 16.30 -12.27 13.15
CA SER A 373 14.92 -11.80 13.38
C SER A 373 14.62 -10.48 12.65
N GLY A 374 15.57 -9.53 12.68
CA GLY A 374 15.47 -8.27 11.93
C GLY A 374 15.40 -8.50 10.42
N LEU A 375 16.21 -9.43 9.89
CA LEU A 375 16.15 -9.82 8.47
C LEU A 375 14.80 -10.44 8.09
N GLN A 376 14.26 -11.32 8.94
CA GLN A 376 12.91 -11.86 8.71
C GLN A 376 11.85 -10.77 8.76
N SER A 377 11.95 -9.83 9.71
CA SER A 377 10.99 -8.73 9.86
C SER A 377 10.98 -7.81 8.64
N THR A 378 12.16 -7.38 8.17
CA THR A 378 12.28 -6.55 6.96
C THR A 378 11.77 -7.26 5.71
N ALA A 379 12.09 -8.56 5.55
CA ALA A 379 11.56 -9.37 4.45
C ALA A 379 10.02 -9.51 4.50
N MET A 380 9.45 -9.67 5.69
CA MET A 380 8.00 -9.79 5.87
C MET A 380 7.28 -8.47 5.60
N VAL A 381 7.86 -7.32 6.00
CA VAL A 381 7.34 -5.99 5.67
C VAL A 381 7.29 -5.79 4.16
N GLN A 382 8.36 -6.14 3.43
CA GLN A 382 8.37 -6.07 1.96
C GLN A 382 7.29 -6.96 1.32
N GLN A 383 7.12 -8.19 1.82
CA GLN A 383 6.06 -9.09 1.32
C GLN A 383 4.66 -8.51 1.58
N ILE A 384 4.42 -7.94 2.76
CA ILE A 384 3.15 -7.29 3.10
C ILE A 384 2.88 -6.10 2.19
N GLU A 385 3.87 -5.25 1.93
CA GLU A 385 3.74 -4.10 1.03
C GLU A 385 3.40 -4.54 -0.40
N GLN A 386 4.13 -5.54 -0.94
CA GLN A 386 3.83 -6.11 -2.26
C GLN A 386 2.41 -6.67 -2.32
N HIS A 387 2.00 -7.46 -1.33
CA HIS A 387 0.66 -8.04 -1.30
C HIS A 387 -0.44 -6.98 -1.14
N SER A 388 -0.18 -5.91 -0.37
CA SER A 388 -1.08 -4.77 -0.22
C SER A 388 -1.31 -4.05 -1.55
N ILE A 389 -0.24 -3.80 -2.32
CA ILE A 389 -0.33 -3.18 -3.66
C ILE A 389 -1.17 -4.06 -4.60
N GLN A 390 -0.97 -5.38 -4.57
CA GLN A 390 -1.74 -6.34 -5.38
C GLN A 390 -3.24 -6.31 -5.03
N LEU A 391 -3.58 -6.35 -3.74
CA LEU A 391 -4.98 -6.31 -3.28
C LEU A 391 -5.66 -4.97 -3.56
N GLN A 392 -4.95 -3.85 -3.34
CA GLN A 392 -5.43 -2.51 -3.67
C GLN A 392 -5.77 -2.42 -5.16
N THR A 393 -4.89 -2.94 -6.02
CA THR A 393 -5.10 -2.95 -7.47
C THR A 393 -6.29 -3.83 -7.86
N ALA A 394 -6.43 -5.02 -7.26
CA ALA A 394 -7.58 -5.89 -7.48
C ALA A 394 -8.91 -5.19 -7.13
N SER A 395 -8.93 -4.47 -6.02
CA SER A 395 -10.08 -3.69 -5.55
C SER A 395 -10.40 -2.53 -6.50
N GLU A 396 -9.40 -1.78 -6.97
CA GLU A 396 -9.57 -0.70 -7.95
C GLU A 396 -10.14 -1.22 -9.28
N VAL A 397 -9.64 -2.37 -9.77
CA VAL A 397 -10.17 -3.03 -10.98
C VAL A 397 -11.62 -3.46 -10.77
N ALA A 398 -11.94 -4.10 -9.65
CA ALA A 398 -13.32 -4.49 -9.33
C ALA A 398 -14.26 -3.28 -9.21
N HIS A 399 -13.78 -2.18 -8.64
CA HIS A 399 -14.55 -0.94 -8.53
C HIS A 399 -14.82 -0.31 -9.90
N ALA A 400 -13.79 -0.18 -10.75
CA ALA A 400 -13.94 0.29 -12.13
C ALA A 400 -14.91 -0.61 -12.92
N ALA A 401 -14.83 -1.93 -12.71
CA ALA A 401 -15.70 -2.93 -13.29
C ALA A 401 -17.18 -2.77 -12.87
N SER A 402 -17.45 -2.36 -11.63
CA SER A 402 -18.83 -2.12 -11.17
C SER A 402 -19.43 -0.77 -11.58
N THR A 403 -18.61 0.24 -11.87
CA THR A 403 -19.06 1.63 -12.03
C THR A 403 -19.19 2.05 -13.49
N ILE A 404 -18.36 1.51 -14.38
CA ILE A 404 -18.34 1.89 -15.79
C ILE A 404 -19.30 1.00 -16.57
N LEU A 405 -20.34 1.62 -17.13
CA LEU A 405 -21.38 0.93 -17.92
C LEU A 405 -21.11 0.92 -19.43
N ASP A 406 -20.20 1.77 -19.94
CA ASP A 406 -19.76 1.73 -21.34
C ASP A 406 -18.67 0.64 -21.50
N PRO A 407 -18.94 -0.43 -22.28
CA PRO A 407 -17.96 -1.49 -22.50
C PRO A 407 -16.62 -0.97 -23.06
N LYS A 408 -16.63 0.05 -23.92
CA LYS A 408 -15.40 0.58 -24.52
C LYS A 408 -14.56 1.29 -23.49
N GLU A 409 -15.16 2.16 -22.68
CA GLU A 409 -14.46 2.87 -21.61
C GLU A 409 -13.92 1.89 -20.56
N LEU A 410 -14.74 0.92 -20.16
CA LEU A 410 -14.40 -0.11 -19.18
C LEU A 410 -13.13 -0.88 -19.58
N ILE A 411 -13.13 -1.42 -20.81
CA ILE A 411 -12.00 -2.21 -21.32
C ILE A 411 -10.71 -1.38 -21.33
N HIS A 412 -10.75 -0.14 -21.82
CA HIS A 412 -9.56 0.73 -21.89
C HIS A 412 -9.04 1.10 -20.51
N LYS A 413 -9.93 1.40 -19.56
CA LYS A 413 -9.54 1.78 -18.20
C LYS A 413 -8.83 0.63 -17.49
N ILE A 414 -9.37 -0.59 -17.57
CA ILE A 414 -8.83 -1.75 -16.86
C ILE A 414 -7.47 -2.18 -17.41
N VAL A 415 -7.29 -2.27 -18.74
CA VAL A 415 -5.99 -2.70 -19.29
C VAL A 415 -4.87 -1.73 -18.91
N ASN A 416 -5.15 -0.43 -18.84
CA ASN A 416 -4.18 0.56 -18.39
C ASN A 416 -3.89 0.46 -16.89
N LEU A 417 -4.92 0.27 -16.06
CA LEU A 417 -4.75 0.07 -14.61
C LEU A 417 -3.87 -1.14 -14.29
N ILE A 418 -4.13 -2.28 -14.94
CA ILE A 418 -3.33 -3.50 -14.74
C ILE A 418 -1.89 -3.25 -15.21
N HIS A 419 -1.69 -2.63 -16.37
CA HIS A 419 -0.36 -2.35 -16.91
C HIS A 419 0.47 -1.41 -16.03
N GLU A 420 -0.10 -0.30 -15.55
CA GLU A 420 0.62 0.69 -14.75
C GLU A 420 0.93 0.22 -13.33
N ARG A 421 0.04 -0.54 -12.70
CA ARG A 421 0.19 -0.96 -11.30
C ARG A 421 1.13 -2.15 -11.10
N PHE A 422 1.18 -3.04 -12.08
CA PHE A 422 2.04 -4.23 -12.05
C PHE A 422 3.34 -4.05 -12.85
N ASP A 423 3.62 -2.85 -13.36
CA ASP A 423 4.79 -2.52 -14.19
C ASP A 423 5.04 -3.55 -15.32
N LEU A 424 3.98 -3.82 -16.09
CA LEU A 424 3.97 -4.87 -17.09
C LEU A 424 4.41 -4.36 -18.46
N TYR A 425 5.02 -5.24 -19.26
CA TYR A 425 5.42 -4.89 -20.62
C TYR A 425 4.22 -4.61 -21.53
N TYR A 426 3.17 -5.44 -21.42
CA TYR A 426 1.98 -5.29 -22.24
C TYR A 426 0.77 -5.95 -21.58
N VAL A 427 -0.40 -5.31 -21.72
CA VAL A 427 -1.70 -5.87 -21.36
C VAL A 427 -2.65 -5.66 -22.53
N GLY A 428 -3.41 -6.70 -22.89
CA GLY A 428 -4.40 -6.63 -23.96
C GLY A 428 -5.66 -7.41 -23.63
N LEU A 429 -6.80 -6.95 -24.14
CA LEU A 429 -8.09 -7.60 -23.95
C LEU A 429 -8.71 -7.93 -25.30
N PHE A 430 -8.99 -9.23 -25.49
CA PHE A 430 -9.61 -9.78 -26.68
C PHE A 430 -11.04 -10.21 -26.36
N LEU A 431 -11.98 -9.89 -27.25
CA LEU A 431 -13.36 -10.38 -27.17
C LEU A 431 -13.67 -11.28 -28.37
N THR A 432 -14.52 -12.28 -28.14
CA THR A 432 -15.03 -13.16 -29.18
C THR A 432 -15.96 -12.42 -30.14
N ASP A 433 -15.95 -12.81 -31.41
CA ASP A 433 -16.98 -12.41 -32.37
C ASP A 433 -18.26 -13.24 -32.21
N ARG A 434 -19.35 -12.82 -32.87
CA ARG A 434 -20.66 -13.49 -32.76
C ARG A 434 -20.63 -14.95 -33.23
N GLU A 435 -19.80 -15.25 -34.24
CA GLU A 435 -19.64 -16.60 -34.79
C GLU A 435 -18.68 -17.48 -33.96
N ARG A 436 -18.05 -16.94 -32.92
CA ARG A 436 -17.01 -17.59 -32.10
C ARG A 436 -15.88 -18.21 -32.92
N LYS A 437 -15.51 -17.53 -34.00
CA LYS A 437 -14.39 -17.91 -34.87
C LYS A 437 -13.13 -17.11 -34.55
N TRP A 438 -13.29 -15.86 -34.13
CA TRP A 438 -12.18 -14.93 -33.94
C TRP A 438 -12.18 -14.31 -32.54
N ALA A 439 -11.02 -14.29 -31.90
CA ALA A 439 -10.73 -13.44 -30.75
C ALA A 439 -10.16 -12.11 -31.27
N VAL A 440 -10.91 -11.02 -31.11
CA VAL A 440 -10.57 -9.72 -31.68
C VAL A 440 -10.09 -8.78 -30.58
N LEU A 441 -8.94 -8.12 -30.81
CA LEU A 441 -8.38 -7.16 -29.87
C LEU A 441 -9.34 -5.96 -29.72
N ARG A 442 -9.68 -5.62 -28.47
CA ARG A 442 -10.58 -4.50 -28.13
C ARG A 442 -9.88 -3.38 -27.35
N ALA A 443 -8.85 -3.71 -26.59
CA ALA A 443 -7.86 -2.74 -26.13
C ALA A 443 -6.50 -3.39 -25.93
N GLY A 444 -5.44 -2.58 -26.04
CA GLY A 444 -4.07 -2.99 -25.78
C GLY A 444 -3.22 -1.79 -25.36
N THR A 445 -2.26 -2.00 -24.47
CA THR A 445 -1.45 -0.92 -23.91
C THR A 445 -0.24 -0.55 -24.79
N GLY A 446 0.29 0.65 -24.55
CA GLY A 446 1.50 1.13 -25.23
C GLY A 446 1.36 1.35 -26.75
N LYS A 447 2.51 1.50 -27.41
CA LYS A 447 2.58 1.65 -28.88
C LYS A 447 2.13 0.37 -29.62
N PRO A 448 2.53 -0.85 -29.22
CA PRO A 448 2.09 -2.08 -29.88
C PRO A 448 0.56 -2.24 -29.88
N GLY A 449 -0.11 -1.94 -28.76
CA GLY A 449 -1.56 -2.02 -28.65
C GLY A 449 -2.27 -1.12 -29.65
N ARG A 450 -1.86 0.15 -29.77
CA ARG A 450 -2.44 1.10 -30.73
C ARG A 450 -2.27 0.65 -32.19
N GLU A 451 -1.10 0.14 -32.55
CA GLU A 451 -0.84 -0.36 -33.91
C GLU A 451 -1.69 -1.59 -34.25
N MET A 452 -1.85 -2.52 -33.30
CA MET A 452 -2.69 -3.70 -33.49
C MET A 452 -4.18 -3.34 -33.57
N LEU A 453 -4.65 -2.40 -32.74
CA LEU A 453 -6.04 -1.91 -32.79
C LEU A 453 -6.36 -1.25 -34.14
N ALA A 454 -5.46 -0.41 -34.67
CA ALA A 454 -5.65 0.25 -35.96
C ALA A 454 -5.78 -0.74 -37.14
N LYS A 455 -5.25 -1.96 -36.98
CA LYS A 455 -5.32 -3.04 -37.98
C LYS A 455 -6.47 -4.02 -37.74
N ASN A 456 -7.35 -3.77 -36.76
CA ASN A 456 -8.40 -4.70 -36.34
C ASN A 456 -7.84 -6.11 -36.05
N TRP A 457 -6.75 -6.16 -35.28
CA TRP A 457 -6.04 -7.41 -35.00
C TRP A 457 -6.96 -8.49 -34.42
N ARG A 458 -6.91 -9.68 -35.01
CA ARG A 458 -7.75 -10.83 -34.65
C ARG A 458 -6.95 -12.12 -34.73
N LEU A 459 -7.27 -13.05 -33.83
CA LEU A 459 -6.64 -14.36 -33.72
C LEU A 459 -7.71 -15.44 -33.84
N GLU A 460 -7.40 -16.53 -34.53
CA GLU A 460 -8.32 -17.65 -34.70
C GLU A 460 -8.51 -18.41 -33.37
N ILE A 461 -9.77 -18.66 -32.99
CA ILE A 461 -10.09 -19.42 -31.78
C ILE A 461 -9.76 -20.89 -32.03
N GLY A 462 -8.99 -21.50 -31.12
CA GLY A 462 -8.44 -22.85 -31.29
C GLY A 462 -7.27 -22.94 -32.29
N GLY A 463 -6.85 -21.80 -32.86
CA GLY A 463 -5.67 -21.70 -33.70
C GLY A 463 -4.36 -21.69 -32.90
N ALA A 464 -3.25 -21.48 -33.61
CA ALA A 464 -1.90 -21.54 -33.07
C ALA A 464 -1.50 -20.26 -32.30
N SER A 465 -2.28 -19.87 -31.28
CA SER A 465 -1.99 -18.73 -30.39
C SER A 465 -2.45 -19.03 -28.95
N MET A 466 -1.72 -18.53 -27.94
CA MET A 466 -2.10 -18.73 -26.54
C MET A 466 -3.48 -18.16 -26.22
N ILE A 467 -3.79 -16.98 -26.75
CA ILE A 467 -5.10 -16.34 -26.63
C ILE A 467 -6.19 -17.20 -27.29
N GLY A 468 -5.96 -17.69 -28.52
CA GLY A 468 -6.92 -18.55 -29.23
C GLY A 468 -7.17 -19.87 -28.51
N ASN A 469 -6.14 -20.48 -27.93
CA ASN A 469 -6.23 -21.71 -27.14
C ASN A 469 -6.94 -21.49 -25.79
N CYS A 470 -6.60 -20.41 -25.09
CA CYS A 470 -7.28 -19.98 -23.86
C CYS A 470 -8.79 -19.82 -24.08
N VAL A 471 -9.18 -19.12 -25.15
CA VAL A 471 -10.60 -18.91 -25.50
C VAL A 471 -11.29 -20.22 -25.91
N ALA A 472 -10.60 -21.11 -26.63
CA ALA A 472 -11.18 -22.39 -27.06
C ALA A 472 -11.39 -23.37 -25.89
N THR A 473 -10.48 -23.40 -24.93
CA THR A 473 -10.50 -24.34 -23.81
C THR A 473 -11.21 -23.80 -22.56
N GLY A 474 -11.32 -22.48 -22.44
CA GLY A 474 -11.81 -21.82 -21.23
C GLY A 474 -10.86 -21.97 -20.04
N LYS A 475 -9.59 -22.31 -20.27
CA LYS A 475 -8.56 -22.45 -19.24
C LYS A 475 -7.46 -21.43 -19.44
N PRO A 476 -6.78 -20.99 -18.36
CA PRO A 476 -5.58 -20.18 -18.47
C PRO A 476 -4.51 -20.89 -19.32
N ASP A 477 -3.89 -20.16 -20.24
CA ASP A 477 -2.71 -20.60 -20.98
C ASP A 477 -1.51 -19.77 -20.53
N ILE A 478 -0.48 -20.43 -19.98
CA ILE A 478 0.58 -19.80 -19.19
C ILE A 478 1.93 -20.27 -19.70
N GLN A 479 2.77 -19.33 -20.12
CA GLN A 479 4.13 -19.60 -20.59
C GLN A 479 5.10 -18.64 -19.91
N LEU A 480 5.83 -19.15 -18.91
CA LEU A 480 6.80 -18.37 -18.12
C LEU A 480 8.18 -18.25 -18.79
N ASP A 481 8.39 -18.95 -19.91
CA ASP A 481 9.59 -18.86 -20.73
C ASP A 481 9.22 -19.05 -22.20
N VAL A 482 8.86 -17.95 -22.86
CA VAL A 482 8.40 -17.92 -24.26
C VAL A 482 9.52 -18.30 -25.24
N GLU A 483 10.79 -18.27 -24.82
CA GLU A 483 11.90 -18.70 -25.67
C GLU A 483 11.87 -20.21 -25.92
N LYS A 484 11.40 -20.99 -24.93
CA LYS A 484 11.18 -22.45 -25.04
C LYS A 484 9.88 -22.84 -25.73
N ALA A 485 9.01 -21.87 -26.02
CA ALA A 485 7.73 -22.11 -26.67
C ALA A 485 7.86 -22.19 -28.21
N PRO A 486 6.94 -22.89 -28.91
CA PRO A 486 6.91 -22.91 -30.37
C PRO A 486 6.89 -21.51 -31.00
N ILE A 487 7.71 -21.30 -32.04
CA ILE A 487 7.89 -19.99 -32.72
C ILE A 487 6.57 -19.37 -33.20
N HIS A 488 5.60 -20.19 -33.61
CA HIS A 488 4.31 -19.71 -34.12
C HIS A 488 3.44 -19.00 -33.07
N LEU A 489 3.75 -19.12 -31.78
CA LEU A 489 3.07 -18.41 -30.69
C LEU A 489 3.61 -16.98 -30.50
N ARG A 490 4.73 -16.62 -31.13
CA ARG A 490 5.37 -15.31 -30.94
C ARG A 490 4.64 -14.23 -31.74
N ASN A 491 4.23 -13.18 -31.05
CA ASN A 491 3.66 -12.00 -31.70
C ASN A 491 4.77 -11.07 -32.21
N PRO A 492 4.89 -10.82 -33.54
CA PRO A 492 5.92 -9.93 -34.09
C PRO A 492 5.82 -8.49 -33.56
N HIS A 493 4.65 -8.06 -33.08
CA HIS A 493 4.43 -6.75 -32.49
C HIS A 493 4.96 -6.63 -31.04
N LEU A 494 5.27 -7.75 -30.39
CA LEU A 494 5.74 -7.83 -29.00
C LEU A 494 7.02 -8.68 -28.91
N PRO A 495 8.13 -8.25 -29.55
CA PRO A 495 9.33 -9.08 -29.68
C PRO A 495 10.11 -9.25 -28.37
N ALA A 496 9.85 -8.43 -27.36
CA ALA A 496 10.55 -8.48 -26.08
C ALA A 496 9.87 -9.40 -25.04
N THR A 497 8.76 -10.05 -25.39
CA THR A 497 8.01 -10.91 -24.48
C THR A 497 8.80 -12.17 -24.13
N LYS A 498 9.01 -12.38 -22.82
CA LYS A 498 9.66 -13.56 -22.26
C LYS A 498 8.75 -14.39 -21.36
N SER A 499 7.72 -13.78 -20.78
CA SER A 499 6.62 -14.47 -20.08
C SER A 499 5.28 -13.95 -20.57
N GLU A 500 4.30 -14.84 -20.77
CA GLU A 500 2.95 -14.52 -21.21
C GLU A 500 1.89 -15.32 -20.44
N LEU A 501 0.82 -14.64 -20.04
CA LEU A 501 -0.41 -15.21 -19.51
C LEU A 501 -1.56 -14.88 -20.47
N ALA A 502 -2.38 -15.86 -20.81
CA ALA A 502 -3.69 -15.66 -21.40
C ALA A 502 -4.75 -16.20 -20.43
N LEU A 503 -5.55 -15.29 -19.87
CA LEU A 503 -6.54 -15.58 -18.83
C LEU A 503 -7.95 -15.47 -19.43
N PRO A 504 -8.80 -16.49 -19.29
CA PRO A 504 -10.12 -16.49 -19.92
C PRO A 504 -11.06 -15.51 -19.21
N LEU A 505 -11.87 -14.80 -20.00
CA LEU A 505 -12.93 -13.92 -19.50
C LEU A 505 -14.25 -14.71 -19.53
N ILE A 506 -14.63 -15.29 -18.39
CA ILE A 506 -15.81 -16.17 -18.31
C ILE A 506 -16.88 -15.52 -17.46
N SER A 507 -18.10 -15.40 -18.01
CA SER A 507 -19.27 -14.95 -17.25
C SER A 507 -20.45 -15.88 -17.48
N ARG A 508 -21.06 -16.36 -16.40
CA ARG A 508 -22.24 -17.26 -16.45
C ARG A 508 -22.05 -18.49 -17.36
N GLY A 509 -20.82 -19.02 -17.43
CA GLY A 509 -20.47 -20.17 -18.27
C GLY A 509 -20.20 -19.84 -19.75
N GLU A 510 -20.28 -18.56 -20.15
CA GLU A 510 -19.90 -18.09 -21.47
C GLU A 510 -18.48 -17.51 -21.47
N ILE A 511 -17.65 -17.94 -22.42
CA ILE A 511 -16.31 -17.38 -22.65
C ILE A 511 -16.48 -16.14 -23.53
N LEU A 512 -16.35 -14.97 -22.93
CA LEU A 512 -16.46 -13.68 -23.61
C LEU A 512 -15.20 -13.36 -24.41
N GLY A 513 -14.04 -13.87 -23.99
CA GLY A 513 -12.75 -13.57 -24.59
C GLY A 513 -11.58 -13.93 -23.67
N ALA A 514 -10.47 -13.20 -23.77
CA ALA A 514 -9.30 -13.40 -22.93
C ALA A 514 -8.55 -12.09 -22.63
N LEU A 515 -7.96 -12.01 -21.45
CA LEU A 515 -7.00 -11.00 -21.03
C LEU A 515 -5.58 -11.56 -21.21
N THR A 516 -4.75 -10.90 -22.01
CA THR A 516 -3.33 -11.24 -22.16
C THR A 516 -2.46 -10.29 -21.35
N ILE A 517 -1.47 -10.83 -20.65
CA ILE A 517 -0.51 -10.09 -19.82
C ILE A 517 0.89 -10.61 -20.16
N GLN A 518 1.82 -9.69 -20.43
CA GLN A 518 3.15 -10.04 -20.90
C GLN A 518 4.25 -9.29 -20.13
N SER A 519 5.40 -9.94 -19.94
CA SER A 519 6.59 -9.40 -19.28
C SER A 519 7.85 -9.61 -20.13
N THR A 520 8.82 -8.72 -19.98
CA THR A 520 10.16 -8.83 -20.57
C THR A 520 11.11 -9.72 -19.75
N LEU A 521 10.69 -10.14 -18.56
CA LEU A 521 11.43 -11.05 -17.69
C LEU A 521 10.92 -12.49 -17.87
N PRO A 522 11.81 -13.51 -17.88
CA PRO A 522 11.40 -14.91 -17.74
C PRO A 522 10.93 -15.16 -16.30
N GLN A 523 10.04 -16.12 -16.09
CA GLN A 523 9.52 -16.49 -14.77
C GLN A 523 8.93 -15.29 -14.00
N ALA A 524 8.31 -14.37 -14.73
CA ALA A 524 7.87 -13.08 -14.15
C ALA A 524 6.65 -13.19 -13.21
N PHE A 525 5.92 -14.32 -13.22
CA PHE A 525 4.66 -14.48 -12.51
C PHE A 525 4.71 -15.67 -11.56
N SER A 526 4.48 -15.41 -10.28
CA SER A 526 4.29 -16.45 -9.27
C SER A 526 2.88 -17.08 -9.36
N PRO A 527 2.65 -18.26 -8.76
CA PRO A 527 1.32 -18.83 -8.65
C PRO A 527 0.30 -17.88 -8.01
N GLU A 528 0.73 -17.10 -7.02
CA GLU A 528 -0.08 -16.08 -6.35
C GLU A 528 -0.46 -14.93 -7.30
N ASP A 529 0.48 -14.44 -8.11
CA ASP A 529 0.21 -13.40 -9.12
C ASP A 529 -0.83 -13.88 -10.13
N ILE A 530 -0.68 -15.11 -10.62
CA ILE A 530 -1.62 -15.71 -11.59
C ILE A 530 -3.02 -15.81 -10.98
N ALA A 531 -3.14 -16.21 -9.71
CA ALA A 531 -4.43 -16.30 -9.02
C ALA A 531 -5.10 -14.91 -8.87
N VAL A 532 -4.33 -13.88 -8.49
CA VAL A 532 -4.82 -12.51 -8.37
C VAL A 532 -5.26 -11.96 -9.74
N LEU A 533 -4.46 -12.15 -10.78
CA LEU A 533 -4.77 -11.70 -12.14
C LEU A 533 -5.97 -12.45 -12.74
N GLN A 534 -6.14 -13.74 -12.45
CA GLN A 534 -7.33 -14.50 -12.84
C GLN A 534 -8.58 -13.98 -12.13
N ALA A 535 -8.50 -13.70 -10.83
CA ALA A 535 -9.63 -13.11 -10.09
C ALA A 535 -10.03 -11.75 -10.68
N MET A 536 -9.07 -10.94 -11.12
CA MET A 536 -9.37 -9.71 -11.86
C MET A 536 -10.05 -10.01 -13.19
N ALA A 537 -9.53 -10.96 -13.99
CA ALA A 537 -10.13 -11.38 -15.25
C ALA A 537 -11.60 -11.83 -15.09
N ASP A 538 -11.91 -12.55 -14.02
CA ASP A 538 -13.28 -12.98 -13.69
C ASP A 538 -14.20 -11.78 -13.41
N GLN A 539 -13.74 -10.79 -12.64
CA GLN A 539 -14.51 -9.56 -12.38
C GLN A 539 -14.74 -8.74 -13.66
N ILE A 540 -13.73 -8.66 -14.52
CA ILE A 540 -13.82 -7.99 -15.81
C ILE A 540 -14.88 -8.67 -16.68
N ALA A 541 -14.88 -10.01 -16.72
CA ALA A 541 -15.87 -10.77 -17.48
C ALA A 541 -17.31 -10.52 -17.00
N VAL A 542 -17.53 -10.47 -15.69
CA VAL A 542 -18.84 -10.14 -15.10
C VAL A 542 -19.28 -8.74 -15.50
N ALA A 543 -18.41 -7.74 -15.38
CA ALA A 543 -18.72 -6.37 -15.74
C ALA A 543 -19.01 -6.19 -17.23
N LEU A 544 -18.22 -6.82 -18.10
CA LEU A 544 -18.47 -6.80 -19.54
C LEU A 544 -19.80 -7.43 -19.92
N SER A 545 -20.17 -8.53 -19.26
CA SER A 545 -21.48 -9.15 -19.44
C SER A 545 -22.61 -8.20 -19.00
N ASN A 546 -22.44 -7.49 -17.88
CA ASN A 546 -23.44 -6.55 -17.37
C ASN A 546 -23.57 -5.32 -18.28
N ALA A 547 -22.46 -4.74 -18.73
CA ALA A 547 -22.43 -3.60 -19.65
C ALA A 547 -23.10 -3.94 -20.99
N ARG A 548 -22.80 -5.13 -21.55
CA ARG A 548 -23.46 -5.63 -22.77
C ARG A 548 -24.97 -5.82 -22.59
N LEU A 549 -25.39 -6.40 -21.46
CA LEU A 549 -26.81 -6.60 -21.16
C LEU A 549 -27.54 -5.25 -20.99
N PHE A 550 -26.89 -4.28 -20.35
CA PHE A 550 -27.43 -2.93 -20.17
C PHE A 550 -27.60 -2.23 -21.53
N GLU A 551 -26.60 -2.27 -22.40
CA GLU A 551 -26.68 -1.73 -23.77
C GLU A 551 -27.82 -2.39 -24.57
N GLN A 552 -27.95 -3.71 -24.51
CA GLN A 552 -29.05 -4.44 -25.15
C GLN A 552 -30.42 -4.01 -24.61
N THR A 553 -30.54 -3.83 -23.30
CA THR A 553 -31.78 -3.39 -22.65
C THR A 553 -32.15 -1.97 -23.05
N GLN A 554 -31.17 -1.05 -23.11
CA GLN A 554 -31.41 0.32 -23.59
C GLN A 554 -31.86 0.35 -25.04
N ASN A 555 -31.22 -0.42 -25.92
CA ASN A 555 -31.61 -0.50 -27.32
C ASN A 555 -33.04 -1.06 -27.49
N ALA A 556 -33.39 -2.10 -26.73
CA ALA A 556 -34.74 -2.66 -26.73
C ALA A 556 -35.78 -1.67 -26.16
N LEU A 557 -35.43 -0.87 -25.16
CA LEU A 557 -36.30 0.17 -24.62
C LEU A 557 -36.58 1.26 -25.66
N LEU A 558 -35.52 1.77 -26.32
CA LEU A 558 -35.66 2.76 -27.38
C LEU A 558 -36.54 2.26 -28.53
N GLU A 559 -36.38 0.98 -28.92
CA GLU A 559 -37.22 0.34 -29.93
C GLU A 559 -38.69 0.27 -29.48
N THR A 560 -38.93 -0.11 -28.22
CA THR A 560 -40.29 -0.21 -27.65
C THR A 560 -40.98 1.15 -27.53
N GLU A 561 -40.25 2.18 -27.06
CA GLU A 561 -40.76 3.55 -26.97
C GLU A 561 -41.12 4.12 -28.35
N ALA A 562 -40.29 3.85 -29.35
CA ALA A 562 -40.56 4.25 -30.73
C ALA A 562 -41.86 3.62 -31.25
N LEU A 563 -42.02 2.30 -31.06
CA LEU A 563 -43.25 1.58 -31.43
C LEU A 563 -44.49 2.10 -30.71
N PHE A 564 -44.38 2.39 -29.41
CA PHE A 564 -45.48 2.94 -28.61
C PHE A 564 -45.92 4.31 -29.12
N ASN A 565 -44.97 5.22 -29.36
CA ASN A 565 -45.27 6.56 -29.88
C ASN A 565 -45.95 6.50 -31.26
N ILE A 566 -45.49 5.59 -32.13
CA ILE A 566 -46.11 5.37 -33.44
C ILE A 566 -47.54 4.83 -33.28
N SER A 567 -47.75 3.85 -32.40
CA SER A 567 -49.09 3.32 -32.09
C SER A 567 -50.04 4.42 -31.58
N GLN A 568 -49.55 5.36 -30.76
CA GLN A 568 -50.35 6.45 -30.21
C GLN A 568 -50.74 7.48 -31.29
N LEU A 569 -49.79 7.89 -32.14
CA LEU A 569 -50.06 8.79 -33.26
C LEU A 569 -51.05 8.19 -34.25
N ALA A 570 -50.87 6.90 -34.58
CA ALA A 570 -51.74 6.16 -35.47
C ALA A 570 -53.17 6.02 -34.92
N SER A 571 -53.35 6.01 -33.59
CA SER A 571 -54.67 5.87 -32.94
C SER A 571 -55.39 7.20 -32.65
N SER A 572 -54.87 8.34 -33.11
CA SER A 572 -55.46 9.65 -32.82
C SER A 572 -56.72 9.96 -33.66
N THR A 573 -57.64 10.76 -33.10
CA THR A 573 -59.00 11.01 -33.66
C THR A 573 -59.03 11.87 -34.93
N VAL A 574 -57.90 12.43 -35.34
CA VAL A 574 -57.76 13.24 -36.55
C VAL A 574 -57.24 12.28 -37.63
N GLY A 575 -58.05 12.04 -38.67
CA GLY A 575 -57.88 10.93 -39.62
C GLY A 575 -56.45 10.64 -40.10
N VAL A 576 -56.20 9.38 -40.44
CA VAL A 576 -54.87 8.79 -40.68
C VAL A 576 -54.01 9.60 -41.66
N ASP A 577 -54.63 10.23 -42.66
CA ASP A 577 -53.94 11.07 -43.64
C ASP A 577 -53.10 12.19 -43.00
N PHE A 578 -53.55 12.75 -41.86
CA PHE A 578 -52.81 13.79 -41.13
C PHE A 578 -51.71 13.22 -40.22
N ALA A 579 -51.82 11.94 -39.83
CA ALA A 579 -50.85 11.27 -38.96
C ALA A 579 -49.66 10.69 -39.75
N LEU A 580 -49.85 10.29 -41.02
CA LEU A 580 -48.81 9.65 -41.83
C LEU A 580 -47.53 10.49 -42.00
N PRO A 581 -47.57 11.82 -42.26
CA PRO A 581 -46.36 12.63 -42.33
C PRO A 581 -45.58 12.67 -41.00
N GLN A 582 -46.29 12.72 -39.87
CA GLN A 582 -45.67 12.74 -38.53
C GLN A 582 -45.06 11.38 -38.18
N ILE A 583 -45.76 10.29 -38.49
CA ILE A 583 -45.24 8.92 -38.33
C ILE A 583 -44.01 8.72 -39.19
N LEU A 584 -44.04 9.18 -40.45
CA LEU A 584 -42.91 9.09 -41.37
C LEU A 584 -41.69 9.83 -40.81
N GLU A 585 -41.88 11.06 -40.33
CA GLU A 585 -40.80 11.85 -39.73
C GLU A 585 -40.22 11.20 -38.47
N LEU A 586 -41.08 10.67 -37.60
CA LEU A 586 -40.65 9.96 -36.40
C LEU A 586 -39.81 8.72 -36.75
N VAL A 587 -40.28 7.90 -37.69
CA VAL A 587 -39.56 6.69 -38.10
C VAL A 587 -38.20 7.03 -38.70
N LEU A 588 -38.13 8.01 -39.61
CA LEU A 588 -36.87 8.41 -40.24
C LEU A 588 -35.87 8.97 -39.21
N ASN A 589 -36.32 9.77 -38.25
CA ASN A 589 -35.46 10.31 -37.20
C ASN A 589 -34.96 9.23 -36.23
N THR A 590 -35.82 8.31 -35.80
CA THR A 590 -35.47 7.24 -34.86
C THR A 590 -34.52 6.21 -35.48
N THR A 591 -34.74 5.85 -36.74
CA THR A 591 -33.92 4.85 -37.46
C THR A 591 -32.69 5.45 -38.13
N ARG A 592 -32.61 6.78 -38.21
CA ARG A 592 -31.61 7.54 -39.01
C ARG A 592 -31.60 7.10 -40.48
N ILE A 593 -32.77 6.78 -41.03
CA ILE A 593 -32.93 6.50 -42.46
C ILE A 593 -33.09 7.82 -43.22
N ASP A 594 -32.43 7.94 -44.37
CA ASP A 594 -32.31 9.18 -45.12
C ASP A 594 -33.62 9.67 -45.76
N ALA A 595 -34.49 8.75 -46.21
CA ALA A 595 -35.72 9.10 -46.91
C ALA A 595 -36.78 8.00 -46.84
N GLY A 596 -38.06 8.35 -47.07
CA GLY A 596 -39.14 7.37 -47.12
C GLY A 596 -40.48 7.94 -47.57
N LEU A 597 -41.45 7.06 -47.79
CA LEU A 597 -42.82 7.40 -48.20
C LEU A 597 -43.85 6.35 -47.77
N PHE A 598 -45.08 6.81 -47.55
CA PHE A 598 -46.28 6.00 -47.42
C PHE A 598 -47.17 6.18 -48.65
N SER A 599 -47.70 5.08 -49.17
CA SER A 599 -48.70 5.10 -50.24
C SER A 599 -49.87 4.18 -49.90
N ILE A 600 -51.09 4.68 -50.08
CA ILE A 600 -52.35 3.96 -49.78
C ILE A 600 -53.05 3.65 -51.11
N ALA A 601 -53.62 2.47 -51.23
CA ALA A 601 -54.40 2.07 -52.40
C ALA A 601 -55.75 2.79 -52.43
N ASN A 602 -56.08 3.38 -53.57
CA ASN A 602 -57.39 3.96 -53.79
C ASN A 602 -58.44 2.83 -53.92
N PRO A 603 -59.49 2.80 -53.07
CA PRO A 603 -60.46 1.71 -53.06
C PRO A 603 -61.32 1.62 -54.33
N LYS A 604 -61.35 2.65 -55.18
CA LYS A 604 -62.13 2.68 -56.43
C LYS A 604 -61.33 2.23 -57.65
N THR A 605 -60.05 2.60 -57.72
CA THR A 605 -59.19 2.30 -58.88
C THR A 605 -58.23 1.14 -58.63
N GLY A 606 -57.94 0.82 -57.37
CA GLY A 606 -56.94 -0.18 -56.98
C GLY A 606 -55.49 0.29 -57.18
N GLU A 607 -55.28 1.54 -57.58
CA GLU A 607 -53.94 2.12 -57.80
C GLU A 607 -53.39 2.69 -56.49
N LEU A 608 -52.07 2.57 -56.30
CA LEU A 608 -51.37 3.19 -55.17
C LEU A 608 -51.27 4.71 -55.35
N GLU A 609 -51.74 5.45 -54.37
CA GLU A 609 -51.62 6.91 -54.29
C GLU A 609 -50.64 7.31 -53.20
N LEU A 610 -49.87 8.37 -53.45
CA LEU A 610 -48.91 8.88 -52.48
C LEU A 610 -49.65 9.59 -51.34
N SER A 611 -49.43 9.15 -50.10
CA SER A 611 -50.10 9.72 -48.91
C SER A 611 -49.16 10.55 -48.04
N ALA A 612 -47.87 10.18 -47.95
CA ALA A 612 -46.84 10.99 -47.31
C ALA A 612 -45.47 10.67 -47.90
N ALA A 613 -44.59 11.66 -48.04
CA ALA A 613 -43.21 11.47 -48.51
C ALA A 613 -42.24 12.44 -47.84
N LYS A 614 -41.03 11.96 -47.60
CA LYS A 614 -39.84 12.76 -47.27
C LYS A 614 -38.71 12.25 -48.16
N LEU A 615 -38.63 12.82 -49.35
CA LEU A 615 -37.73 12.45 -50.45
C LEU A 615 -37.07 13.72 -51.01
N PRO A 616 -35.92 13.62 -51.68
CA PRO A 616 -35.36 14.73 -52.46
C PRO A 616 -36.36 15.26 -53.50
N ASP A 617 -36.40 16.58 -53.71
CA ASP A 617 -37.37 17.25 -54.61
C ASP A 617 -37.49 16.60 -56.01
N PRO A 618 -36.39 16.21 -56.70
CA PRO A 618 -36.50 15.59 -58.03
C PRO A 618 -37.28 14.27 -58.02
N LEU A 619 -37.18 13.49 -56.93
CA LEU A 619 -37.92 12.24 -56.77
C LEU A 619 -39.37 12.49 -56.33
N HIS A 620 -39.59 13.49 -55.47
CA HIS A 620 -40.93 13.86 -55.03
C HIS A 620 -41.78 14.34 -56.21
N ASP A 621 -41.24 15.23 -57.05
CA ASP A 621 -41.92 15.79 -58.22
C ASP A 621 -42.18 14.72 -59.30
N ALA A 622 -41.25 13.79 -59.49
CA ALA A 622 -41.42 12.66 -60.40
C ALA A 622 -42.59 11.75 -59.97
N LEU A 623 -42.72 11.48 -58.67
CA LEU A 623 -43.82 10.67 -58.14
C LEU A 623 -45.18 11.36 -58.29
N LEU A 624 -45.26 12.69 -58.15
CA LEU A 624 -46.50 13.44 -58.35
C LEU A 624 -46.96 13.47 -59.82
N THR A 625 -46.02 13.40 -60.76
CA THR A 625 -46.31 13.50 -62.21
C THR A 625 -46.49 12.15 -62.89
N GLN A 626 -45.71 11.13 -62.49
CA GLN A 626 -45.68 9.81 -63.13
C GLN A 626 -46.44 8.74 -62.34
N GLY A 627 -46.77 9.02 -61.07
CA GLY A 627 -47.40 8.06 -60.16
C GLY A 627 -46.43 6.97 -59.68
N LEU A 628 -46.97 5.96 -59.00
CA LEU A 628 -46.18 4.86 -58.40
C LEU A 628 -46.08 3.63 -59.31
N LYS A 629 -46.63 3.67 -60.52
CA LYS A 629 -46.65 2.54 -61.45
C LYS A 629 -45.25 2.23 -61.97
N GLY A 630 -44.88 0.96 -61.95
CA GLY A 630 -43.54 0.45 -62.26
C GLY A 630 -42.51 0.66 -61.16
N SER A 631 -42.88 1.20 -60.00
CA SER A 631 -41.94 1.50 -58.89
C SER A 631 -41.69 0.31 -57.96
N LEU A 632 -40.65 0.41 -57.12
CA LEU A 632 -40.39 -0.58 -56.07
C LEU A 632 -41.56 -0.67 -55.08
N CYS A 633 -42.28 0.43 -54.84
CA CYS A 633 -43.44 0.43 -53.95
C CYS A 633 -44.64 -0.30 -54.56
N GLU A 634 -44.88 -0.18 -55.87
CA GLU A 634 -45.88 -1.03 -56.54
C GLU A 634 -45.48 -2.50 -56.48
N LEU A 635 -44.18 -2.82 -56.61
CA LEU A 635 -43.73 -4.21 -56.51
C LEU A 635 -43.99 -4.81 -55.13
N VAL A 636 -43.82 -4.05 -54.04
CA VAL A 636 -44.21 -4.46 -52.68
C VAL A 636 -45.72 -4.68 -52.60
N TYR A 637 -46.52 -3.80 -53.21
CA TYR A 637 -47.98 -3.89 -53.23
C TYR A 637 -48.49 -5.12 -53.97
N THR A 638 -47.98 -5.37 -55.18
CA THR A 638 -48.37 -6.52 -55.99
C THR A 638 -47.89 -7.85 -55.40
N ARG A 639 -46.69 -7.89 -54.80
CA ARG A 639 -46.16 -9.12 -54.19
C ARG A 639 -46.73 -9.42 -52.82
N GLN A 640 -47.34 -8.44 -52.15
CA GLN A 640 -47.85 -8.56 -50.78
C GLN A 640 -46.79 -9.11 -49.80
N ALA A 641 -45.54 -8.71 -49.99
CA ALA A 641 -44.42 -9.19 -49.19
C ALA A 641 -43.36 -8.09 -49.04
N PRO A 642 -42.62 -8.07 -47.91
CA PRO A 642 -41.50 -7.15 -47.76
C PRO A 642 -40.45 -7.35 -48.85
N ILE A 643 -39.87 -6.26 -49.35
CA ILE A 643 -38.77 -6.27 -50.31
C ILE A 643 -37.63 -5.49 -49.69
N ILE A 644 -36.49 -6.16 -49.50
CA ILE A 644 -35.28 -5.57 -48.95
C ILE A 644 -34.19 -5.71 -50.01
N ILE A 645 -33.57 -4.59 -50.36
CA ILE A 645 -32.49 -4.53 -51.33
C ILE A 645 -31.30 -3.93 -50.59
N TYR A 646 -30.30 -4.77 -50.30
CA TYR A 646 -29.11 -4.37 -49.57
C TYR A 646 -28.17 -3.51 -50.41
N ASN A 647 -28.14 -3.75 -51.73
CA ASN A 647 -27.40 -2.94 -52.69
C ASN A 647 -28.24 -2.66 -53.94
N LEU A 648 -28.72 -1.41 -54.08
CA LEU A 648 -29.52 -0.96 -55.22
C LEU A 648 -28.79 -1.04 -56.56
N HIS A 649 -27.45 -0.99 -56.56
CA HIS A 649 -26.66 -1.04 -57.80
C HIS A 649 -26.63 -2.43 -58.43
N THR A 650 -26.76 -3.50 -57.63
CA THR A 650 -26.58 -4.88 -58.09
C THR A 650 -27.85 -5.71 -58.00
N ASP A 651 -28.72 -5.41 -57.02
CA ASP A 651 -29.77 -6.33 -56.60
C ASP A 651 -31.19 -5.82 -56.91
N SER A 652 -31.33 -4.65 -57.55
CA SER A 652 -32.65 -4.07 -57.85
C SER A 652 -33.38 -4.89 -58.93
N PRO A 653 -34.64 -5.32 -58.69
CA PRO A 653 -35.43 -6.10 -59.65
C PRO A 653 -36.03 -5.26 -60.79
N ILE A 654 -35.95 -3.93 -60.70
CA ILE A 654 -36.44 -2.95 -61.68
C ILE A 654 -35.42 -1.82 -61.85
N ASP A 655 -35.64 -0.95 -62.83
CA ASP A 655 -34.81 0.25 -63.02
C ASP A 655 -34.90 1.17 -61.79
N ALA A 656 -33.76 1.35 -61.10
CA ALA A 656 -33.60 2.19 -59.92
C ALA A 656 -32.61 3.34 -60.16
N THR A 657 -32.31 3.67 -61.43
CA THR A 657 -31.30 4.68 -61.80
C THR A 657 -31.56 6.03 -61.12
N GLY A 658 -32.82 6.48 -61.08
CA GLY A 658 -33.19 7.73 -60.40
C GLY A 658 -32.96 7.73 -58.87
N LEU A 659 -33.03 6.57 -58.20
CA LEU A 659 -32.71 6.45 -56.77
C LEU A 659 -31.19 6.46 -56.54
N ILE A 660 -30.46 5.78 -57.42
CA ILE A 660 -29.00 5.69 -57.39
C ILE A 660 -28.36 7.07 -57.63
N GLU A 661 -28.87 7.84 -58.59
CA GLU A 661 -28.39 9.20 -58.90
C GLU A 661 -28.56 10.17 -57.70
N GLN A 662 -29.54 9.93 -56.84
CA GLN A 662 -29.74 10.69 -55.59
C GLN A 662 -28.89 10.16 -54.41
N GLY A 663 -28.03 9.17 -54.66
CA GLY A 663 -27.07 8.62 -53.72
C GLY A 663 -27.60 7.53 -52.79
N PHE A 664 -28.79 6.98 -53.04
CA PHE A 664 -29.32 5.87 -52.25
C PHE A 664 -28.63 4.55 -52.61
N GLN A 665 -28.23 3.79 -51.59
CA GLN A 665 -27.53 2.52 -51.72
C GLN A 665 -28.41 1.31 -51.38
N SER A 666 -29.42 1.47 -50.52
CA SER A 666 -30.31 0.38 -50.12
C SER A 666 -31.78 0.82 -50.03
N TYR A 667 -32.68 -0.15 -50.12
CA TYR A 667 -34.13 0.03 -50.08
C TYR A 667 -34.80 -0.98 -49.16
N GLN A 668 -35.84 -0.53 -48.44
CA GLN A 668 -36.72 -1.40 -47.68
C GLN A 668 -38.17 -1.00 -47.93
N GLY A 669 -38.96 -1.94 -48.43
CA GLY A 669 -40.38 -1.79 -48.64
C GLY A 669 -41.15 -2.82 -47.85
N VAL A 670 -42.16 -2.40 -47.10
CA VAL A 670 -43.03 -3.28 -46.33
C VAL A 670 -44.51 -3.03 -46.66
N PRO A 671 -45.35 -4.08 -46.63
CA PRO A 671 -46.77 -3.90 -46.85
C PRO A 671 -47.46 -3.21 -45.67
N ILE A 672 -48.47 -2.40 -45.99
CA ILE A 672 -49.46 -1.91 -45.03
C ILE A 672 -50.69 -2.77 -45.21
N GLU A 673 -50.98 -3.62 -44.24
CA GLU A 673 -52.05 -4.60 -44.31
C GLU A 673 -52.86 -4.67 -43.02
N ASN A 674 -54.13 -5.06 -43.14
CA ASN A 674 -54.95 -5.39 -41.99
C ASN A 674 -55.80 -6.63 -42.29
N LYS A 675 -55.73 -7.64 -41.42
CA LYS A 675 -56.45 -8.93 -41.57
C LYS A 675 -56.32 -9.55 -42.97
N GLY A 676 -55.13 -9.45 -43.59
CA GLY A 676 -54.84 -9.98 -44.93
C GLY A 676 -55.34 -9.13 -46.10
N VAL A 677 -55.93 -7.96 -45.84
CA VAL A 677 -56.27 -6.97 -46.86
C VAL A 677 -55.11 -6.01 -47.05
N MET A 678 -54.62 -5.91 -48.28
CA MET A 678 -53.51 -5.03 -48.65
C MET A 678 -54.00 -3.60 -48.85
N LEU A 679 -53.62 -2.70 -47.95
CA LEU A 679 -54.08 -1.31 -47.91
C LEU A 679 -53.10 -0.33 -48.55
N GLY A 680 -51.81 -0.66 -48.61
CA GLY A 680 -50.79 0.25 -49.10
C GLY A 680 -49.37 -0.26 -48.87
N THR A 681 -48.38 0.62 -49.02
CA THR A 681 -46.97 0.28 -48.80
C THR A 681 -46.22 1.38 -48.06
N PHE A 682 -45.27 0.97 -47.23
CA PHE A 682 -44.32 1.86 -46.59
C PHE A 682 -42.92 1.54 -47.11
N CYS A 683 -42.28 2.54 -47.74
CA CYS A 683 -40.99 2.39 -48.39
C CYS A 683 -39.96 3.34 -47.78
N THR A 684 -38.73 2.89 -47.55
CA THR A 684 -37.62 3.69 -47.07
C THR A 684 -36.34 3.46 -47.88
N PHE A 685 -35.47 4.47 -47.90
CA PHE A 685 -34.27 4.54 -48.73
C PHE A 685 -33.10 5.04 -47.89
N SER A 686 -31.95 4.38 -47.98
CA SER A 686 -30.75 4.77 -47.23
C SER A 686 -29.53 4.94 -48.13
N LYS A 687 -28.70 5.92 -47.80
CA LYS A 687 -27.40 6.21 -48.45
C LYS A 687 -26.27 5.31 -47.95
N ARG A 688 -26.55 4.44 -46.98
CA ARG A 688 -25.67 3.39 -46.47
C ARG A 688 -26.23 2.01 -46.82
N THR A 689 -25.38 1.01 -46.94
CA THR A 689 -25.79 -0.40 -46.95
C THR A 689 -26.43 -0.78 -45.61
N ILE A 690 -27.66 -1.26 -45.63
CA ILE A 690 -28.30 -1.86 -44.46
C ILE A 690 -27.85 -3.32 -44.37
N LEU A 691 -27.56 -3.83 -43.16
CA LEU A 691 -27.18 -5.23 -42.95
C LEU A 691 -28.40 -6.10 -42.64
N PRO A 692 -28.38 -7.42 -42.92
CA PRO A 692 -29.51 -8.32 -42.62
C PRO A 692 -29.94 -8.35 -41.16
N GLU A 693 -29.03 -8.03 -40.23
CA GLU A 693 -29.22 -8.03 -38.78
C GLU A 693 -29.78 -6.70 -38.23
N ASP A 694 -30.12 -5.74 -39.09
CA ASP A 694 -30.59 -4.43 -38.65
C ASP A 694 -32.02 -4.53 -38.09
N ALA A 695 -32.17 -4.21 -36.80
CA ALA A 695 -33.46 -4.17 -36.08
C ALA A 695 -34.49 -3.27 -36.78
N THR A 696 -34.02 -2.33 -37.60
CA THR A 696 -34.82 -1.46 -38.45
C THR A 696 -35.86 -2.21 -39.27
N VAL A 697 -35.56 -3.41 -39.82
CA VAL A 697 -36.51 -4.17 -40.65
C VAL A 697 -37.76 -4.60 -39.85
N HIS A 698 -37.54 -5.08 -38.62
CA HIS A 698 -38.62 -5.50 -37.73
C HIS A 698 -39.49 -4.31 -37.33
N LEU A 699 -38.86 -3.18 -37.03
CA LEU A 699 -39.53 -1.93 -36.74
C LEU A 699 -40.40 -1.47 -37.91
N LEU A 700 -39.87 -1.38 -39.15
CA LEU A 700 -40.65 -0.93 -40.31
C LEU A 700 -41.88 -1.82 -40.55
N ARG A 701 -41.74 -3.15 -40.40
CA ARG A 701 -42.87 -4.07 -40.54
C ARG A 701 -43.94 -3.84 -39.49
N ALA A 702 -43.54 -3.63 -38.24
CA ALA A 702 -44.46 -3.30 -37.15
C ALA A 702 -45.17 -1.96 -37.41
N VAL A 703 -44.47 -0.95 -37.96
CA VAL A 703 -45.08 0.32 -38.39
C VAL A 703 -46.12 0.09 -39.48
N GLY A 704 -45.79 -0.67 -40.53
CA GLY A 704 -46.74 -0.99 -41.61
C GLY A 704 -48.02 -1.64 -41.09
N GLN A 705 -47.90 -2.54 -40.11
CA GLN A 705 -49.03 -3.19 -39.46
C GLN A 705 -49.86 -2.22 -38.61
N GLN A 706 -49.22 -1.37 -37.80
CA GLN A 706 -49.92 -0.38 -36.96
C GLN A 706 -50.66 0.67 -37.80
N VAL A 707 -50.05 1.13 -38.88
CA VAL A 707 -50.69 2.02 -39.85
C VAL A 707 -51.89 1.33 -40.51
N GLY A 708 -51.77 0.05 -40.88
CA GLY A 708 -52.88 -0.71 -41.43
C GLY A 708 -54.07 -0.83 -40.47
N PHE A 709 -53.82 -1.03 -39.17
CA PHE A 709 -54.86 -1.01 -38.15
C PHE A 709 -55.54 0.36 -38.02
N ALA A 710 -54.75 1.44 -38.04
CA ALA A 710 -55.25 2.80 -37.94
C ALA A 710 -56.16 3.18 -39.12
N ILE A 711 -55.76 2.84 -40.34
CA ILE A 711 -56.55 3.12 -41.56
C ILE A 711 -57.94 2.49 -41.44
N GLU A 712 -57.99 1.22 -41.05
CA GLU A 712 -59.27 0.51 -40.90
C GLU A 712 -60.10 1.05 -39.73
N ASN A 713 -59.47 1.38 -38.59
CA ASN A 713 -60.16 2.00 -37.47
C ASN A 713 -60.79 3.34 -37.86
N SER A 714 -60.07 4.15 -38.65
CA SER A 714 -60.57 5.42 -39.15
C SER A 714 -61.75 5.23 -40.13
N ARG A 715 -61.66 4.25 -41.03
CA ARG A 715 -62.76 3.88 -41.95
C ARG A 715 -64.01 3.47 -41.19
N LEU A 716 -63.87 2.54 -40.23
CA LEU A 716 -64.98 2.07 -39.40
C LEU A 716 -65.62 3.21 -38.59
N LEU A 717 -64.80 4.13 -38.04
CA LEU A 717 -65.31 5.29 -37.31
C LEU A 717 -66.12 6.21 -38.22
N GLN A 718 -65.65 6.49 -39.44
CA GLN A 718 -66.36 7.30 -40.43
C GLN A 718 -67.67 6.66 -40.86
N GLU A 719 -67.69 5.36 -41.14
CA GLU A 719 -68.91 4.61 -41.49
C GLU A 719 -69.94 4.66 -40.35
N THR A 720 -69.48 4.47 -39.11
CA THR A 720 -70.33 4.54 -37.93
C THR A 720 -70.91 5.94 -37.72
N GLN A 721 -70.09 6.99 -37.91
CA GLN A 721 -70.55 8.39 -37.83
C GLN A 721 -71.54 8.76 -38.94
N ALA A 722 -71.30 8.30 -40.18
CA ALA A 722 -72.20 8.54 -41.31
C ALA A 722 -73.55 7.84 -41.09
N ALA A 723 -73.55 6.59 -40.62
CA ALA A 723 -74.76 5.86 -40.27
C ALA A 723 -75.54 6.54 -39.13
N LEU A 724 -74.83 7.06 -38.11
CA LEU A 724 -75.46 7.81 -37.03
C LEU A 724 -76.12 9.10 -37.54
N ALA A 725 -75.43 9.86 -38.40
CA ALA A 725 -75.95 11.09 -38.99
C ALA A 725 -77.18 10.82 -39.89
N GLU A 726 -77.17 9.73 -40.66
CA GLU A 726 -78.31 9.31 -41.47
C GLU A 726 -79.50 8.88 -40.60
N MET A 727 -79.25 8.15 -39.52
CA MET A 727 -80.27 7.75 -38.54
C MET A 727 -80.90 8.98 -37.87
N GLU A 728 -80.08 9.94 -37.42
CA GLU A 728 -80.54 11.20 -36.84
C GLU A 728 -81.37 12.01 -37.85
N ALA A 729 -80.92 12.14 -39.10
CA ALA A 729 -81.65 12.85 -40.15
C ALA A 729 -83.01 12.17 -40.47
N THR A 730 -83.05 10.85 -40.43
CA THR A 730 -84.26 10.04 -40.63
C THR A 730 -85.23 10.20 -39.46
N GLN A 731 -84.74 10.10 -38.21
CA GLN A 731 -85.53 10.35 -37.00
C GLN A 731 -86.09 11.78 -36.97
N ARG A 732 -85.29 12.77 -37.36
CA ARG A 732 -85.71 14.19 -37.45
C ARG A 732 -86.82 14.36 -38.49
N ARG A 733 -86.74 13.68 -39.64
CA ARG A 733 -87.82 13.64 -40.65
C ARG A 733 -89.10 13.02 -40.11
N TYR A 734 -89.02 11.86 -39.45
CA TYR A 734 -90.18 11.22 -38.84
C TYR A 734 -90.82 12.08 -37.74
N GLN A 735 -90.01 12.73 -36.89
CA GLN A 735 -90.51 13.65 -35.87
C GLN A 735 -91.24 14.85 -36.48
N ILE A 736 -90.69 15.47 -37.54
CA ILE A 736 -91.34 16.59 -38.25
C ILE A 736 -92.66 16.12 -38.87
N GLN A 737 -92.70 14.94 -39.50
CA GLN A 737 -93.89 14.39 -40.13
C GLN A 737 -94.97 13.99 -39.11
N ALA A 738 -94.57 13.44 -37.96
CA ALA A 738 -95.47 13.17 -36.83
C ALA A 738 -96.06 14.47 -36.26
N TRP A 739 -95.22 15.52 -36.10
CA TRP A 739 -95.66 16.84 -35.64
C TRP A 739 -96.58 17.54 -36.65
N SER A 740 -96.33 17.42 -37.95
CA SER A 740 -97.22 18.00 -38.98
C SER A 740 -98.58 17.30 -39.01
N THR A 741 -98.60 15.98 -38.82
CA THR A 741 -99.83 15.17 -38.74
C THR A 741 -100.63 15.50 -37.47
N TYR A 742 -99.96 15.74 -36.34
CA TYR A 742 -100.58 16.24 -35.11
C TYR A 742 -101.19 17.63 -35.31
N ASN A 743 -100.49 18.54 -35.97
CA ASN A 743 -101.00 19.89 -36.27
C ASN A 743 -102.19 19.89 -37.25
N GLN A 744 -102.23 18.99 -38.24
CA GLN A 744 -103.35 18.88 -39.18
C GLN A 744 -104.64 18.29 -38.57
N ARG A 745 -104.54 17.50 -37.49
CA ARG A 745 -105.71 16.95 -36.76
C ARG A 745 -106.30 17.93 -35.73
N ARG A 746 -105.75 19.14 -35.61
CA ARG A 746 -106.21 20.14 -34.65
C ARG A 746 -107.42 20.90 -35.21
N ASN A 747 -108.61 20.59 -34.72
CA ASN A 747 -109.82 21.40 -34.98
C ASN A 747 -109.66 22.81 -34.39
N SER A 748 -109.83 23.83 -35.23
CA SER A 748 -109.90 25.24 -34.84
C SER A 748 -111.36 25.65 -34.55
N SER A 749 -111.72 25.76 -33.26
CA SER A 749 -112.84 26.54 -32.63
C SER A 749 -113.20 25.87 -31.28
N GLY A 750 -113.42 26.50 -30.12
CA GLY A 750 -113.38 27.88 -29.61
C GLY A 750 -113.85 27.81 -28.13
N TYR A 751 -113.47 28.74 -27.25
CA TYR A 751 -114.06 28.89 -25.90
C TYR A 751 -115.02 30.08 -25.89
N ARG A 752 -116.21 29.91 -25.30
CA ARG A 752 -117.19 30.99 -25.02
C ARG A 752 -117.24 31.25 -23.51
N LYS A 753 -117.13 32.51 -23.12
CA LYS A 753 -117.17 33.01 -21.74
C LYS A 753 -118.63 33.23 -21.31
N THR A 754 -119.05 32.74 -20.14
CA THR A 754 -120.25 33.21 -19.41
C THR A 754 -120.06 33.12 -17.89
N THR A 755 -120.89 33.86 -17.17
CA THR A 755 -120.63 34.63 -15.94
C THR A 755 -120.79 33.91 -14.59
N ASP A 756 -121.15 32.64 -14.53
CA ASP A 756 -121.48 31.98 -13.26
C ASP A 756 -120.61 30.74 -13.00
N GLY A 757 -119.71 30.84 -12.00
CA GLY A 757 -119.18 29.71 -11.24
C GLY A 757 -117.99 28.94 -11.82
N LEU A 758 -116.78 29.30 -11.36
CA LEU A 758 -115.55 28.50 -11.42
C LEU A 758 -115.41 27.69 -10.13
N GLU A 759 -115.10 26.38 -10.23
CA GLU A 759 -114.14 25.65 -9.37
C GLU A 759 -114.09 24.14 -9.73
N PRO A 760 -113.07 23.34 -9.35
CA PRO A 760 -111.76 23.25 -10.01
C PRO A 760 -111.39 21.78 -10.31
N LEU A 761 -110.19 21.51 -10.83
CA LEU A 761 -109.34 20.50 -10.19
C LEU A 761 -107.86 20.84 -10.39
N LYS A 762 -107.30 21.29 -9.26
CA LYS A 762 -105.90 21.49 -8.97
C LYS A 762 -105.12 20.19 -9.20
N ARG A 763 -103.97 20.28 -9.87
CA ARG A 763 -102.68 19.79 -9.34
C ARG A 763 -101.52 20.45 -10.09
N ARG A 764 -100.61 21.02 -9.29
CA ARG A 764 -99.43 21.82 -9.65
C ARG A 764 -98.41 21.02 -10.48
N PRO A 765 -97.64 21.65 -11.39
CA PRO A 765 -96.39 21.08 -11.88
C PRO A 765 -95.29 21.19 -10.81
N LEU A 766 -94.43 20.17 -10.74
CA LEU A 766 -93.28 20.13 -9.82
C LEU A 766 -92.21 21.18 -10.21
N PRO A 767 -91.55 21.84 -9.25
CA PRO A 767 -90.55 22.90 -9.51
C PRO A 767 -89.34 22.47 -10.35
N THR A 768 -89.05 21.17 -10.40
CA THR A 768 -87.85 20.60 -11.04
C THR A 768 -87.87 20.62 -12.58
N VAL A 769 -89.04 20.74 -13.21
CA VAL A 769 -89.18 20.75 -14.68
C VAL A 769 -88.96 22.14 -15.28
N GLN A 770 -89.32 23.21 -14.56
CA GLN A 770 -89.09 24.59 -15.01
C GLN A 770 -87.58 24.93 -15.04
N ASP A 771 -86.82 24.40 -14.08
CA ASP A 771 -85.39 24.68 -13.95
C ASP A 771 -84.53 23.98 -15.03
N ALA A 772 -84.95 22.78 -15.49
CA ALA A 772 -84.28 22.04 -16.57
C ALA A 772 -84.46 22.71 -17.95
N VAL A 773 -85.63 23.30 -18.21
CA VAL A 773 -85.93 24.01 -19.46
C VAL A 773 -85.18 25.34 -19.55
N GLN A 774 -85.03 26.06 -18.42
CA GLN A 774 -84.30 27.33 -18.40
C GLN A 774 -82.77 27.14 -18.49
N LYS A 775 -82.23 26.06 -17.92
CA LYS A 775 -80.76 25.81 -17.84
C LYS A 775 -80.18 24.93 -18.96
N ARG A 776 -81.01 24.35 -19.84
CA ARG A 776 -80.60 23.45 -20.95
C ARG A 776 -79.61 22.33 -20.54
N LYS A 777 -79.76 21.79 -19.33
CA LYS A 777 -79.04 20.59 -18.88
C LYS A 777 -80.04 19.53 -18.40
N PRO A 778 -79.85 18.24 -18.74
CA PRO A 778 -80.71 17.18 -18.24
C PRO A 778 -80.51 16.97 -16.74
N VAL A 779 -81.61 16.76 -16.01
CA VAL A 779 -81.61 16.25 -14.63
C VAL A 779 -82.12 14.81 -14.71
N LEU A 780 -81.25 13.84 -14.40
CA LEU A 780 -81.64 12.45 -14.20
C LEU A 780 -82.11 12.29 -12.75
N THR A 781 -83.38 11.96 -12.56
CA THR A 781 -83.88 11.40 -11.32
C THR A 781 -83.55 9.91 -11.32
N ASN A 782 -82.61 9.48 -10.47
CA ASN A 782 -82.38 8.06 -10.20
C ASN A 782 -83.67 7.42 -9.69
N GLU A 783 -84.07 6.30 -10.29
CA GLU A 783 -84.26 5.02 -9.59
C GLU A 783 -84.67 3.92 -10.58
N ASN A 784 -83.84 2.86 -10.57
CA ASN A 784 -83.86 1.57 -11.28
C ASN A 784 -83.39 1.52 -12.74
#